data_AF-A0A7S0FA11-F1
#
_entry.id   AF-A0A7S0FA11-F1
#
_cell.length_a   1.000
_cell.length_b   1.000
_cell.length_c   1.000
_cell.angle_alpha   90.00
_cell.angle_beta   90.00
_cell.angle_gamma   90.00
#
_symmetry.space_group_name_H-M   'P 1'
#
loop_
_entity.id
_entity.type
_entity.pdbx_description
1 polymer ?
#
loop_
_entity_poly.entity_id
_entity_poly.type
_entity_poly.pdbx_seq_one_letter_code
_entity_poly.pdbx_strand_id
1 'polypeptide(L)'
;MRARELWSMAADSQPKWPREARTAGNAGVMLVGRSAQHGGAPAAVLGGRFYTGKRVYAYTDFGGGVEHSRGETPQQGAFREFAEELLGQDEARAKATAAHLCVATSGALVGGRPFVHKNYVMFIVSAEAIVEAVQLPPGTEGSSAIDQLFAQAVQNSELTSVALVSIEELLLGASSDGMVCPLSVRQLDGKERSSDAIQLRALMVGQHGSIFTISHTLECFADQPVALKTGKKANCSENGRTVKKTAAEREESRNEGAELPPPEVPAGQKPRRRKGRWNRENQEEEECAMVPPPEVPLPEPQSTQDASADDALQSAAAAARAQTAAPAALETERQERTSYVFDMETGDPDDVLTLLFLGSHPAVELRAVTITPGSEEQVALVRWLLQRIGQAHVRLGAQAWPANAKKPVSLTSGFYRSFGRLPHGEPRCERADQVLLECCDESVTLVTGAPLHNLADALQLNGFRLGRWVAQGGFAGEGVVPPDKQMDKFKGMETCSTWNFGGNIPAAHAALTSGAIGRKTCVSKNVCHSACYDDEWHAALGAAVEAEACSAPQSRRAVALGMMHSAMDEYLRRRPGGKKLHDPLALAVALDESVCELVEVELFCRRGQWGSRPRPGSGVRISVAYDASKFRAALLC
;
A
#
# COMPACT_ATOMS: atom_id res chain seq x y z
N MET A 1 -30.81 -30.00 9.66
CA MET A 1 -29.37 -30.27 9.85
C MET A 1 -28.67 -28.92 9.92
N ARG A 2 -27.97 -28.60 11.02
CA ARG A 2 -27.42 -27.24 11.21
C ARG A 2 -26.21 -27.05 10.32
N ALA A 3 -26.03 -25.86 9.71
CA ALA A 3 -24.89 -25.55 8.83
C ALA A 3 -23.54 -26.01 9.42
N ARG A 4 -23.37 -25.93 10.75
CA ARG A 4 -22.19 -26.42 11.48
C ARG A 4 -21.87 -27.92 11.31
N GLU A 5 -22.86 -28.80 11.17
CA GLU A 5 -22.64 -30.26 11.09
C GLU A 5 -22.14 -30.70 9.71
N LEU A 6 -22.67 -30.10 8.64
CA LEU A 6 -22.17 -30.31 7.27
C LEU A 6 -20.68 -29.91 7.13
N TRP A 7 -20.21 -28.99 7.97
CA TRP A 7 -18.85 -28.45 7.90
C TRP A 7 -17.80 -29.35 8.53
N SER A 8 -18.10 -29.99 9.68
CA SER A 8 -17.15 -30.88 10.34
C SER A 8 -16.80 -32.09 9.49
N MET A 9 -17.70 -32.54 8.61
CA MET A 9 -17.48 -33.68 7.72
C MET A 9 -16.73 -33.29 6.43
N ALA A 10 -16.87 -32.04 5.96
CA ALA A 10 -16.16 -31.56 4.78
C ALA A 10 -14.67 -31.28 5.07
N ALA A 11 -14.33 -30.87 6.30
CA ALA A 11 -12.96 -30.51 6.67
C ALA A 11 -11.97 -31.70 6.65
N ASP A 12 -12.42 -32.91 7.00
CA ASP A 12 -11.57 -34.10 7.06
C ASP A 12 -11.35 -34.80 5.70
N SER A 13 -12.11 -34.41 4.67
CA SER A 13 -12.03 -34.99 3.32
C SER A 13 -11.38 -34.08 2.29
N GLN A 14 -10.92 -32.88 2.67
CA GLN A 14 -10.29 -31.99 1.71
C GLN A 14 -8.92 -32.54 1.25
N PRO A 15 -8.63 -32.54 -0.07
CA PRO A 15 -7.31 -32.84 -0.58
C PRO A 15 -6.27 -31.95 0.10
N LYS A 16 -5.05 -32.48 0.32
CA LYS A 16 -3.96 -31.74 0.98
C LYS A 16 -3.53 -30.53 0.14
N TRP A 17 -4.23 -29.41 0.30
CA TRP A 17 -3.87 -28.13 -0.30
C TRP A 17 -2.56 -27.61 0.28
N PRO A 18 -1.81 -26.78 -0.49
CA PRO A 18 -0.66 -26.04 0.03
C PRO A 18 -1.01 -25.31 1.32
N ARG A 19 -0.09 -25.25 2.28
CA ARG A 19 -0.33 -24.63 3.58
C ARG A 19 -0.62 -23.13 3.42
N GLU A 20 0.05 -22.50 2.47
CA GLU A 20 -0.04 -21.09 2.11
C GLU A 20 -1.46 -20.74 1.64
N ALA A 21 -2.13 -21.65 0.92
CA ALA A 21 -3.50 -21.47 0.44
C ALA A 21 -4.51 -21.33 1.58
N ARG A 22 -4.20 -21.81 2.79
CA ARG A 22 -5.08 -21.73 3.96
C ARG A 22 -4.94 -20.42 4.73
N THR A 23 -3.84 -19.71 4.53
CA THR A 23 -3.48 -18.50 5.27
C THR A 23 -3.41 -17.26 4.39
N ALA A 24 -3.73 -17.39 3.10
CA ALA A 24 -3.74 -16.28 2.15
C ALA A 24 -4.72 -15.19 2.62
N GLY A 25 -4.26 -13.93 2.61
CA GLY A 25 -5.08 -12.78 2.99
C GLY A 25 -6.11 -12.40 1.92
N ASN A 26 -5.86 -12.77 0.66
CA ASN A 26 -6.74 -12.50 -0.47
C ASN A 26 -6.97 -13.78 -1.28
N ALA A 27 -8.15 -13.89 -1.87
CA ALA A 27 -8.53 -15.06 -2.66
C ALA A 27 -9.51 -14.69 -3.78
N GLY A 28 -9.48 -15.44 -4.89
CA GLY A 28 -10.43 -15.25 -5.97
C GLY A 28 -10.67 -16.48 -6.84
N VAL A 29 -11.68 -16.36 -7.69
CA VAL A 29 -12.22 -17.41 -8.55
C VAL A 29 -12.05 -16.99 -10.01
N MET A 30 -11.37 -17.84 -10.77
CA MET A 30 -11.31 -17.74 -12.22
C MET A 30 -12.29 -18.73 -12.84
N LEU A 31 -13.33 -18.20 -13.47
CA LEU A 31 -14.31 -19.00 -14.18
C LEU A 31 -13.80 -19.34 -15.58
N VAL A 32 -13.74 -20.62 -15.90
CA VAL A 32 -13.34 -21.10 -17.23
C VAL A 32 -14.44 -22.00 -17.83
N GLY A 33 -14.56 -22.01 -19.14
CA GLY A 33 -15.58 -22.77 -19.84
C GLY A 33 -15.36 -22.74 -21.34
N ARG A 34 -16.23 -23.40 -22.11
CA ARG A 34 -16.23 -23.31 -23.57
C ARG A 34 -17.46 -22.53 -24.03
N SER A 35 -17.27 -21.40 -24.69
CA SER A 35 -18.37 -20.54 -25.13
C SER A 35 -19.02 -21.10 -26.39
N ALA A 36 -20.31 -21.45 -26.34
CA ALA A 36 -21.03 -21.91 -27.52
C ALA A 36 -21.29 -20.75 -28.50
N GLN A 37 -21.52 -19.54 -27.97
CA GLN A 37 -21.69 -18.33 -28.78
C GLN A 37 -20.43 -17.95 -29.57
N HIS A 38 -19.26 -18.40 -29.13
CA HIS A 38 -17.98 -18.18 -29.81
C HIS A 38 -17.37 -19.50 -30.32
N GLY A 39 -18.18 -20.38 -30.91
CA GLY A 39 -17.70 -21.56 -31.64
C GLY A 39 -17.03 -22.64 -30.79
N GLY A 40 -17.33 -22.70 -29.49
CA GLY A 40 -16.72 -23.64 -28.54
C GLY A 40 -15.34 -23.19 -28.02
N ALA A 41 -14.95 -21.93 -28.25
CA ALA A 41 -13.68 -21.39 -27.79
C ALA A 41 -13.53 -21.55 -26.26
N PRO A 42 -12.39 -22.09 -25.77
CA PRO A 42 -12.10 -22.12 -24.35
C PRO A 42 -11.85 -20.68 -23.89
N ALA A 43 -12.59 -20.25 -22.88
CA ALA A 43 -12.62 -18.86 -22.45
C ALA A 43 -12.65 -18.74 -20.92
N ALA A 44 -12.29 -17.55 -20.45
CA ALA A 44 -12.42 -17.12 -19.07
C ALA A 44 -13.33 -15.89 -18.97
N VAL A 45 -14.07 -15.78 -17.87
CA VAL A 45 -14.85 -14.58 -17.53
C VAL A 45 -14.04 -13.70 -16.61
N LEU A 46 -13.89 -12.41 -16.95
CA LEU A 46 -13.18 -11.41 -16.17
C LEU A 46 -14.10 -10.24 -15.80
N GLY A 47 -14.00 -9.78 -14.55
CA GLY A 47 -14.70 -8.59 -14.07
C GLY A 47 -13.90 -7.32 -14.31
N GLY A 48 -14.53 -6.32 -14.92
CA GLY A 48 -13.96 -5.01 -15.20
C GLY A 48 -14.44 -3.96 -14.21
N ARG A 49 -13.49 -3.25 -13.61
CA ARG A 49 -13.78 -2.15 -12.67
C ARG A 49 -12.76 -1.03 -12.73
N PHE A 50 -13.17 0.14 -12.29
CA PHE A 50 -12.27 1.26 -12.12
C PHE A 50 -11.54 1.13 -10.78
N TYR A 51 -10.22 0.92 -10.83
CA TYR A 51 -9.39 0.91 -9.64
C TYR A 51 -9.06 2.35 -9.27
N THR A 52 -9.89 2.95 -8.42
CA THR A 52 -9.81 4.37 -8.02
C THR A 52 -8.41 4.79 -7.59
N GLY A 53 -7.73 3.98 -6.78
CA GLY A 53 -6.36 4.27 -6.33
C GLY A 53 -5.31 4.24 -7.44
N LYS A 54 -5.55 3.52 -8.54
CA LYS A 54 -4.62 3.42 -9.68
C LYS A 54 -5.03 4.26 -10.88
N ARG A 55 -6.25 4.82 -10.88
CA ARG A 55 -6.88 5.50 -12.03
C ARG A 55 -6.85 4.67 -13.32
N VAL A 56 -6.84 3.35 -13.19
CA VAL A 56 -6.85 2.42 -14.33
C VAL A 56 -8.14 1.63 -14.30
N TYR A 57 -8.81 1.57 -15.44
CA TYR A 57 -9.87 0.60 -15.68
C TYR A 57 -9.21 -0.70 -16.10
N ALA A 58 -9.37 -1.76 -15.30
CA ALA A 58 -8.72 -3.03 -15.57
C ALA A 58 -9.65 -4.21 -15.28
N TYR A 59 -9.34 -5.34 -15.89
CA TYR A 59 -10.07 -6.60 -15.78
C TYR A 59 -9.28 -7.60 -14.93
N THR A 60 -9.99 -8.37 -14.10
CA THR A 60 -9.41 -9.38 -13.19
C THR A 60 -10.37 -10.55 -12.96
N ASP A 61 -9.88 -11.61 -12.34
CA ASP A 61 -10.72 -12.65 -11.73
C ASP A 61 -11.51 -12.11 -10.51
N PHE A 62 -12.58 -12.81 -10.13
CA PHE A 62 -13.51 -12.34 -9.08
C PHE A 62 -12.97 -12.67 -7.70
N GLY A 63 -12.77 -11.69 -6.83
CA GLY A 63 -12.14 -11.95 -5.53
C GLY A 63 -11.69 -10.73 -4.75
N GLY A 64 -11.36 -10.98 -3.49
CA GLY A 64 -11.12 -9.94 -2.49
C GLY A 64 -10.46 -10.46 -1.22
N GLY A 65 -10.64 -9.71 -0.13
CA GLY A 65 -10.05 -10.00 1.17
C GLY A 65 -10.74 -11.18 1.88
N VAL A 66 -9.96 -11.95 2.65
CA VAL A 66 -10.47 -13.08 3.44
C VAL A 66 -10.64 -12.67 4.90
N GLU A 67 -11.85 -12.80 5.44
CA GLU A 67 -12.20 -12.43 6.81
C GLU A 67 -11.76 -13.49 7.84
N HIS A 68 -10.46 -13.76 7.94
CA HIS A 68 -9.89 -14.75 8.88
C HIS A 68 -10.33 -14.55 10.33
N SER A 69 -10.54 -13.29 10.74
CA SER A 69 -11.02 -12.94 12.08
C SER A 69 -12.42 -13.47 12.40
N ARG A 70 -13.22 -13.75 11.37
CA ARG A 70 -14.57 -14.34 11.45
C ARG A 70 -14.57 -15.84 11.13
N GLY A 71 -13.39 -16.45 10.97
CA GLY A 71 -13.23 -17.86 10.66
C GLY A 71 -13.50 -18.20 9.19
N GLU A 72 -13.53 -17.20 8.30
CA GLU A 72 -13.67 -17.42 6.87
C GLU A 72 -12.41 -18.07 6.30
N THR A 73 -12.59 -19.11 5.50
CA THR A 73 -11.50 -19.73 4.74
C THR A 73 -11.25 -19.00 3.42
N PRO A 74 -10.05 -19.07 2.83
CA PRO A 74 -9.81 -18.41 1.54
C PRO A 74 -10.74 -18.85 0.40
N GLN A 75 -11.16 -20.13 0.37
CA GLN A 75 -12.15 -20.60 -0.62
C GLN A 75 -13.52 -19.93 -0.41
N GLN A 76 -13.94 -19.73 0.83
CA GLN A 76 -15.21 -19.07 1.16
C GLN A 76 -15.17 -17.59 0.83
N GLY A 77 -14.08 -16.90 1.18
CA GLY A 77 -13.87 -15.51 0.79
C GLY A 77 -13.94 -15.35 -0.73
N ALA A 78 -13.21 -16.19 -1.48
CA ALA A 78 -13.24 -16.17 -2.95
C ALA A 78 -14.67 -16.33 -3.53
N PHE A 79 -15.43 -17.33 -3.06
CA PHE A 79 -16.79 -17.56 -3.57
C PHE A 79 -17.83 -16.55 -3.07
N ARG A 80 -17.61 -15.95 -1.89
CA ARG A 80 -18.46 -14.86 -1.38
C ARG A 80 -18.31 -13.63 -2.27
N GLU A 81 -17.06 -13.19 -2.48
CA GLU A 81 -16.73 -12.06 -3.36
C GLU A 81 -17.25 -12.31 -4.79
N PHE A 82 -17.06 -13.53 -5.32
CA PHE A 82 -17.66 -13.93 -6.59
C PHE A 82 -19.20 -13.74 -6.64
N ALA A 83 -19.92 -14.13 -5.59
CA ALA A 83 -21.37 -14.01 -5.53
C ALA A 83 -21.84 -12.55 -5.36
N GLU A 84 -21.07 -11.73 -4.63
CA GLU A 84 -21.31 -10.29 -4.50
C GLU A 84 -21.05 -9.59 -5.83
N GLU A 85 -19.87 -9.79 -6.41
CA GLU A 85 -19.40 -9.12 -7.62
C GLU A 85 -20.17 -9.57 -8.88
N LEU A 86 -20.22 -10.87 -9.19
CA LEU A 86 -20.83 -11.32 -10.45
C LEU A 86 -22.36 -11.41 -10.35
N LEU A 87 -22.89 -11.97 -9.25
CA LEU A 87 -24.32 -12.27 -9.11
C LEU A 87 -25.10 -11.13 -8.45
N GLY A 88 -24.44 -10.07 -7.99
CA GLY A 88 -25.07 -8.90 -7.35
C GLY A 88 -25.80 -9.25 -6.05
N GLN A 89 -25.33 -10.28 -5.32
CA GLN A 89 -25.95 -10.70 -4.07
C GLN A 89 -25.50 -9.83 -2.90
N ASP A 90 -26.37 -9.64 -1.91
CA ASP A 90 -25.96 -9.07 -0.62
C ASP A 90 -25.07 -10.04 0.18
N GLU A 91 -24.36 -9.52 1.20
CA GLU A 91 -23.40 -10.27 2.01
C GLU A 91 -23.98 -11.57 2.60
N ALA A 92 -25.25 -11.54 3.06
CA ALA A 92 -25.87 -12.69 3.70
C ALA A 92 -26.15 -13.80 2.69
N ARG A 93 -26.72 -13.45 1.53
CA ARG A 93 -26.99 -14.40 0.44
C ARG A 93 -25.69 -14.90 -0.20
N ALA A 94 -24.71 -14.02 -0.39
CA ALA A 94 -23.40 -14.37 -0.92
C ALA A 94 -22.68 -15.38 -0.03
N LYS A 95 -22.71 -15.23 1.29
CA LYS A 95 -22.15 -16.22 2.23
C LYS A 95 -22.84 -17.59 2.13
N ALA A 96 -24.16 -17.61 1.95
CA ALA A 96 -24.90 -18.85 1.76
C ALA A 96 -24.55 -19.53 0.43
N THR A 97 -24.49 -18.76 -0.66
CA THR A 97 -24.06 -19.24 -1.98
C THR A 97 -22.61 -19.72 -1.95
N ALA A 98 -21.71 -19.01 -1.28
CA ALA A 98 -20.31 -19.39 -1.12
C ALA A 98 -20.15 -20.74 -0.43
N ALA A 99 -20.91 -20.97 0.66
CA ALA A 99 -20.89 -22.26 1.35
C ALA A 99 -21.33 -23.42 0.44
N HIS A 100 -22.36 -23.20 -0.39
CA HIS A 100 -22.82 -24.21 -1.35
C HIS A 100 -21.78 -24.47 -2.45
N LEU A 101 -21.20 -23.39 -2.99
CA LEU A 101 -20.15 -23.47 -4.01
C LEU A 101 -18.89 -24.16 -3.49
N CYS A 102 -18.47 -23.92 -2.25
CA CYS A 102 -17.32 -24.62 -1.65
C CYS A 102 -17.50 -26.13 -1.68
N VAL A 103 -18.70 -26.62 -1.34
CA VAL A 103 -19.02 -28.05 -1.35
C VAL A 103 -19.02 -28.59 -2.78
N ALA A 104 -19.77 -27.94 -3.67
CA ALA A 104 -19.96 -28.39 -5.05
C ALA A 104 -18.65 -28.40 -5.87
N THR A 105 -17.74 -27.46 -5.60
CA THR A 105 -16.51 -27.28 -6.38
C THR A 105 -15.29 -27.96 -5.79
N SER A 106 -15.38 -28.50 -4.56
CA SER A 106 -14.25 -29.10 -3.83
C SER A 106 -13.52 -30.21 -4.61
N GLY A 107 -14.26 -30.99 -5.41
CA GLY A 107 -13.73 -32.03 -6.29
C GLY A 107 -13.68 -31.65 -7.77
N ALA A 108 -14.05 -30.42 -8.13
CA ALA A 108 -14.24 -29.96 -9.51
C ALA A 108 -13.33 -28.77 -9.88
N LEU A 109 -12.32 -28.47 -9.07
CA LEU A 109 -11.32 -27.45 -9.43
C LEU A 109 -10.56 -27.89 -10.69
N VAL A 110 -10.41 -26.98 -11.64
CA VAL A 110 -9.55 -27.19 -12.81
C VAL A 110 -8.09 -27.24 -12.33
N GLY A 111 -7.40 -28.34 -12.65
CA GLY A 111 -6.08 -28.66 -12.09
C GLY A 111 -6.12 -29.31 -10.70
N GLY A 112 -7.30 -29.57 -10.13
CA GLY A 112 -7.51 -30.36 -8.92
C GLY A 112 -7.02 -29.73 -7.61
N ARG A 113 -6.58 -28.46 -7.63
CA ARG A 113 -6.04 -27.76 -6.46
C ARG A 113 -6.15 -26.23 -6.61
N PRO A 114 -6.08 -25.47 -5.50
CA PRO A 114 -5.84 -24.04 -5.57
C PRO A 114 -4.39 -23.70 -5.96
N PHE A 115 -4.22 -22.49 -6.50
CA PHE A 115 -2.93 -21.94 -6.90
C PHE A 115 -2.57 -20.73 -6.05
N VAL A 116 -1.37 -20.71 -5.48
CA VAL A 116 -0.92 -19.61 -4.62
C VAL A 116 0.04 -18.72 -5.40
N HIS A 117 -0.30 -17.45 -5.50
CA HIS A 117 0.53 -16.40 -6.06
C HIS A 117 0.81 -15.33 -4.99
N LYS A 118 2.00 -15.35 -4.39
CA LYS A 118 2.36 -14.48 -3.25
C LYS A 118 1.38 -14.71 -2.07
N ASN A 119 0.62 -13.70 -1.67
CA ASN A 119 -0.41 -13.78 -0.62
C ASN A 119 -1.85 -13.90 -1.18
N TYR A 120 -1.96 -14.23 -2.47
CA TYR A 120 -3.22 -14.40 -3.17
C TYR A 120 -3.41 -15.86 -3.55
N VAL A 121 -4.60 -16.41 -3.36
CA VAL A 121 -4.96 -17.76 -3.79
C VAL A 121 -6.04 -17.74 -4.86
N MET A 122 -5.83 -18.48 -5.94
CA MET A 122 -6.75 -18.61 -7.07
C MET A 122 -7.39 -19.99 -7.08
N PHE A 123 -8.70 -20.01 -7.29
CA PHE A 123 -9.49 -21.20 -7.55
C PHE A 123 -9.97 -21.15 -9.00
N ILE A 124 -9.50 -22.07 -9.84
CA ILE A 124 -9.96 -22.18 -11.22
C ILE A 124 -11.12 -23.17 -11.25
N VAL A 125 -12.28 -22.73 -11.72
CA VAL A 125 -13.53 -23.49 -11.62
C VAL A 125 -14.22 -23.51 -12.98
N SER A 126 -14.74 -24.67 -13.37
CA SER A 126 -15.53 -24.77 -14.59
C SER A 126 -16.88 -24.06 -14.43
N ALA A 127 -17.32 -23.37 -15.48
CA ALA A 127 -18.60 -22.69 -15.52
C ALA A 127 -19.77 -23.65 -15.27
N GLU A 128 -19.67 -24.90 -15.76
CA GLU A 128 -20.68 -25.94 -15.56
C GLU A 128 -20.90 -26.26 -14.09
N ALA A 129 -19.84 -26.38 -13.30
CA ALA A 129 -19.93 -26.67 -11.87
C ALA A 129 -20.63 -25.53 -11.12
N ILE A 130 -20.40 -24.28 -11.53
CA ILE A 130 -21.05 -23.11 -10.94
C ILE A 130 -22.54 -23.06 -11.32
N VAL A 131 -22.88 -23.20 -12.60
CA VAL A 131 -24.28 -23.15 -13.07
C VAL A 131 -25.12 -24.24 -12.39
N GLU A 132 -24.58 -25.46 -12.29
CA GLU A 132 -25.24 -26.59 -11.61
C GLU A 132 -25.48 -26.30 -10.12
N ALA A 133 -24.46 -25.76 -9.43
CA ALA A 133 -24.54 -25.49 -7.99
C ALA A 133 -25.45 -24.30 -7.65
N VAL A 134 -25.44 -23.24 -8.45
CA VAL A 134 -26.20 -22.01 -8.15
C VAL A 134 -27.65 -22.09 -8.64
N GLN A 135 -27.99 -23.09 -9.47
CA GLN A 135 -29.32 -23.25 -10.08
C GLN A 135 -29.77 -21.98 -10.81
N LEU A 136 -28.86 -21.44 -11.65
CA LEU A 136 -29.18 -20.26 -12.45
C LEU A 136 -30.35 -20.55 -13.39
N PRO A 137 -31.17 -19.53 -13.72
CA PRO A 137 -32.22 -19.69 -14.72
C PRO A 137 -31.65 -20.28 -16.01
N PRO A 138 -32.40 -21.18 -16.68
CA PRO A 138 -31.93 -21.75 -17.94
C PRO A 138 -31.62 -20.63 -18.92
N GLY A 139 -30.41 -20.68 -19.51
CA GLY A 139 -30.00 -19.74 -20.54
C GLY A 139 -30.84 -19.85 -21.81
N THR A 140 -30.57 -18.95 -22.76
CA THR A 140 -31.14 -19.06 -24.11
C THR A 140 -30.73 -20.39 -24.74
N GLU A 141 -31.61 -20.95 -25.58
CA GLU A 141 -31.30 -22.19 -26.31
C GLU A 141 -29.96 -22.05 -27.05
N GLY A 142 -29.06 -23.02 -26.85
CA GLY A 142 -27.71 -22.99 -27.41
C GLY A 142 -26.64 -22.24 -26.60
N SER A 143 -26.96 -21.62 -25.47
CA SER A 143 -25.95 -21.02 -24.57
C SER A 143 -25.21 -22.08 -23.75
N SER A 144 -23.87 -21.99 -23.69
CA SER A 144 -23.10 -22.83 -22.77
C SER A 144 -23.12 -22.27 -21.33
N ALA A 145 -22.58 -23.02 -20.37
CA ALA A 145 -22.56 -22.58 -18.97
C ALA A 145 -21.78 -21.26 -18.77
N ILE A 146 -20.69 -21.06 -19.50
CA ILE A 146 -19.92 -19.80 -19.42
C ILE A 146 -20.68 -18.64 -20.06
N ASP A 147 -21.41 -18.88 -21.15
CA ASP A 147 -22.28 -17.87 -21.77
C ASP A 147 -23.41 -17.45 -20.82
N GLN A 148 -23.97 -18.41 -20.07
CA GLN A 148 -24.98 -18.15 -19.05
C GLN A 148 -24.43 -17.28 -17.92
N LEU A 149 -23.28 -17.63 -17.35
CA LEU A 149 -22.65 -16.81 -16.30
C LEU A 149 -22.30 -15.40 -16.81
N PHE A 150 -21.76 -15.30 -18.02
CA PHE A 150 -21.46 -14.03 -18.65
C PHE A 150 -22.72 -13.17 -18.82
N ALA A 151 -23.85 -13.76 -19.20
CA ALA A 151 -25.14 -13.06 -19.35
C ALA A 151 -25.79 -12.67 -18.01
N GLN A 152 -25.54 -13.43 -16.93
CA GLN A 152 -26.10 -13.18 -15.60
C GLN A 152 -25.33 -12.11 -14.81
N ALA A 153 -24.19 -11.61 -15.30
CA ALA A 153 -23.45 -10.55 -14.63
C ALA A 153 -24.33 -9.30 -14.38
N VAL A 154 -24.33 -8.81 -13.14
CA VAL A 154 -25.14 -7.67 -12.68
C VAL A 154 -24.22 -6.50 -12.30
N GLN A 155 -24.65 -5.27 -12.61
CA GLN A 155 -23.95 -4.06 -12.18
C GLN A 155 -23.99 -3.93 -10.65
N ASN A 156 -22.85 -3.61 -10.04
CA ASN A 156 -22.79 -3.15 -8.65
C ASN A 156 -21.63 -2.15 -8.47
N SER A 157 -21.32 -1.78 -7.22
CA SER A 157 -20.25 -0.83 -6.91
C SER A 157 -18.85 -1.33 -7.32
N GLU A 158 -18.68 -2.64 -7.46
CA GLU A 158 -17.39 -3.28 -7.73
C GLU A 158 -17.29 -3.86 -9.13
N LEU A 159 -18.41 -4.08 -9.84
CA LEU A 159 -18.45 -4.63 -11.19
C LEU A 159 -19.20 -3.68 -12.14
N THR A 160 -18.44 -3.01 -13.01
CA THR A 160 -18.99 -2.05 -13.98
C THR A 160 -18.97 -2.57 -15.42
N SER A 161 -18.17 -3.59 -15.71
CA SER A 161 -18.25 -4.36 -16.95
C SER A 161 -17.84 -5.81 -16.72
N VAL A 162 -18.17 -6.69 -17.65
CA VAL A 162 -17.68 -8.06 -17.69
C VAL A 162 -17.15 -8.37 -19.09
N ALA A 163 -16.06 -9.11 -19.18
CA ALA A 163 -15.47 -9.54 -20.44
C ALA A 163 -15.34 -11.06 -20.49
N LEU A 164 -15.54 -11.60 -21.69
CA LEU A 164 -15.25 -12.98 -22.03
C LEU A 164 -13.99 -12.97 -22.90
N VAL A 165 -12.93 -13.65 -22.46
CA VAL A 165 -11.62 -13.64 -23.14
C VAL A 165 -11.23 -15.08 -23.45
N SER A 166 -10.76 -15.37 -24.66
CA SER A 166 -10.24 -16.72 -24.96
C SER A 166 -9.02 -17.01 -24.08
N ILE A 167 -8.80 -18.27 -23.73
CA ILE A 167 -7.64 -18.65 -22.90
C ILE A 167 -6.33 -18.35 -23.63
N GLU A 168 -6.28 -18.59 -24.94
CA GLU A 168 -5.12 -18.28 -25.78
C GLU A 168 -4.76 -16.78 -25.70
N GLU A 169 -5.74 -15.90 -25.90
CA GLU A 169 -5.54 -14.45 -25.83
C GLU A 169 -5.17 -14.00 -24.42
N LEU A 170 -5.81 -14.57 -23.38
CA LEU A 170 -5.50 -14.28 -21.99
C LEU A 170 -4.04 -14.59 -21.65
N LEU A 171 -3.53 -15.75 -22.10
CA LEU A 171 -2.15 -16.15 -21.89
C LEU A 171 -1.16 -15.27 -22.66
N LEU A 172 -1.51 -14.91 -23.90
CA LEU A 172 -0.71 -14.02 -24.75
C LEU A 172 -0.59 -12.63 -24.12
N GLY A 173 -1.71 -11.98 -23.80
CA GLY A 173 -1.70 -10.64 -23.20
C GLY A 173 -1.05 -10.63 -21.82
N ALA A 174 -1.29 -11.65 -20.99
CA ALA A 174 -0.64 -11.74 -19.69
C ALA A 174 0.88 -11.92 -19.77
N SER A 175 1.41 -12.51 -20.84
CA SER A 175 2.85 -12.62 -21.07
C SER A 175 3.48 -11.38 -21.70
N SER A 176 2.63 -10.42 -22.11
CA SER A 176 2.98 -9.22 -22.87
C SER A 176 2.77 -7.95 -22.03
N ASP A 177 2.07 -6.95 -22.56
CA ASP A 177 1.74 -5.67 -21.91
C ASP A 177 0.43 -5.71 -21.10
N GLY A 178 -0.25 -6.86 -21.07
CA GLY A 178 -1.53 -7.03 -20.40
C GLY A 178 -2.73 -6.55 -21.21
N MET A 179 -2.56 -6.13 -22.46
CA MET A 179 -3.67 -5.86 -23.35
C MET A 179 -4.19 -7.16 -23.95
N VAL A 180 -5.52 -7.33 -23.99
CA VAL A 180 -6.17 -8.49 -24.59
C VAL A 180 -7.37 -8.08 -25.44
N CYS A 181 -7.60 -8.78 -26.53
CA CYS A 181 -8.78 -8.65 -27.39
C CYS A 181 -9.90 -9.60 -26.89
N PRO A 182 -10.93 -9.09 -26.19
CA PRO A 182 -11.98 -9.95 -25.66
C PRO A 182 -12.85 -10.54 -26.79
N LEU A 183 -13.40 -11.73 -26.57
CA LEU A 183 -14.43 -12.31 -27.43
C LEU A 183 -15.72 -11.51 -27.36
N SER A 184 -16.05 -11.00 -26.16
CA SER A 184 -17.23 -10.18 -25.91
C SER A 184 -17.05 -9.34 -24.65
N VAL A 185 -17.65 -8.15 -24.62
CA VAL A 185 -17.68 -7.26 -23.45
C VAL A 185 -19.10 -6.76 -23.23
N ARG A 186 -19.55 -6.77 -21.98
CA ARG A 186 -20.78 -6.13 -21.55
C ARG A 186 -20.46 -4.99 -20.60
N GLN A 187 -20.83 -3.77 -20.98
CA GLN A 187 -20.82 -2.62 -20.08
C GLN A 187 -22.09 -2.67 -19.23
N LEU A 188 -21.92 -2.81 -17.92
CA LEU A 188 -23.04 -3.00 -17.00
C LEU A 188 -23.54 -1.66 -16.44
N ASP A 189 -22.71 -0.63 -16.45
CA ASP A 189 -23.00 0.70 -15.90
C ASP A 189 -23.49 1.72 -16.94
N GLY A 190 -23.81 1.26 -18.16
CA GLY A 190 -24.28 2.11 -19.26
C GLY A 190 -23.21 3.04 -19.84
N LYS A 191 -21.96 3.00 -19.36
CA LYS A 191 -20.88 3.80 -19.93
C LYS A 191 -20.31 3.09 -21.15
N GLU A 192 -20.19 3.84 -22.24
CA GLU A 192 -19.52 3.38 -23.44
C GLU A 192 -18.00 3.35 -23.21
N ARG A 193 -17.39 2.19 -23.42
CA ARG A 193 -15.94 1.99 -23.37
C ARG A 193 -15.55 1.16 -24.57
N SER A 194 -14.31 1.32 -25.04
CA SER A 194 -13.78 0.45 -26.08
C SER A 194 -13.91 -1.01 -25.66
N SER A 195 -14.49 -1.81 -26.54
CA SER A 195 -14.61 -3.26 -26.42
C SER A 195 -13.56 -4.01 -27.24
N ASP A 196 -12.79 -3.30 -28.07
CA ASP A 196 -11.83 -3.92 -29.01
C ASP A 196 -10.59 -4.45 -28.28
N ALA A 197 -10.20 -3.78 -27.20
CA ALA A 197 -9.10 -4.18 -26.35
C ALA A 197 -9.38 -3.80 -24.89
N ILE A 198 -9.00 -4.68 -23.97
CA ILE A 198 -9.13 -4.45 -22.53
C ILE A 198 -7.78 -4.64 -21.85
N GLN A 199 -7.58 -3.93 -20.74
CA GLN A 199 -6.36 -4.02 -19.94
C GLN A 199 -6.56 -5.00 -18.78
N LEU A 200 -5.70 -6.02 -18.67
CA LEU A 200 -5.60 -6.89 -17.50
C LEU A 200 -4.98 -6.15 -16.31
N ARG A 201 -5.39 -6.51 -15.10
CA ARG A 201 -4.80 -5.98 -13.87
C ARG A 201 -3.31 -6.32 -13.82
N ALA A 202 -2.46 -5.36 -13.44
CA ALA A 202 -1.01 -5.55 -13.40
C ALA A 202 -0.52 -6.77 -12.57
N LEU A 203 -1.30 -7.22 -11.57
CA LEU A 203 -0.99 -8.44 -10.81
C LEU A 203 -1.05 -9.71 -11.67
N MET A 204 -1.82 -9.71 -12.75
CA MET A 204 -2.01 -10.83 -13.67
C MET A 204 -0.92 -10.93 -14.73
N VAL A 205 -0.16 -9.86 -14.95
CA VAL A 205 0.71 -9.67 -16.11
C VAL A 205 2.19 -9.91 -15.74
N GLY A 206 2.97 -10.38 -16.72
CA GLY A 206 4.40 -10.62 -16.66
C GLY A 206 4.79 -12.03 -16.20
N GLN A 207 6.09 -12.33 -16.27
CA GLN A 207 6.67 -13.63 -15.86
C GLN A 207 6.48 -13.95 -14.36
N HIS A 208 6.04 -12.96 -13.59
CA HIS A 208 5.70 -13.10 -12.17
C HIS A 208 4.25 -12.66 -11.91
N GLY A 209 3.39 -12.72 -12.93
CA GLY A 209 1.95 -12.48 -12.82
C GLY A 209 1.20 -13.70 -12.31
N SER A 210 -0.02 -13.48 -11.85
CA SER A 210 -0.90 -14.55 -11.38
C SER A 210 -1.31 -15.50 -12.52
N ILE A 211 -1.51 -15.00 -13.75
CA ILE A 211 -1.81 -15.84 -14.92
C ILE A 211 -0.64 -16.76 -15.25
N PHE A 212 0.60 -16.26 -15.21
CA PHE A 212 1.79 -17.09 -15.41
C PHE A 212 1.87 -18.24 -14.38
N THR A 213 1.37 -18.03 -13.16
CA THR A 213 1.32 -19.07 -12.11
C THR A 213 0.37 -20.22 -12.47
N ILE A 214 -0.64 -19.96 -13.30
CA ILE A 214 -1.69 -20.91 -13.67
C ILE A 214 -1.69 -21.28 -15.17
N SER A 215 -0.72 -20.77 -15.94
CA SER A 215 -0.72 -20.88 -17.41
C SER A 215 -0.85 -22.31 -17.89
N HIS A 216 -0.02 -23.22 -17.36
CA HIS A 216 -0.06 -24.65 -17.70
C HIS A 216 -1.44 -25.29 -17.44
N THR A 217 -2.12 -24.88 -16.38
CA THR A 217 -3.46 -25.42 -16.06
C THR A 217 -4.52 -24.89 -17.04
N LEU A 218 -4.39 -23.63 -17.46
CA LEU A 218 -5.26 -23.04 -18.47
C LEU A 218 -5.02 -23.65 -19.86
N GLU A 219 -3.77 -23.88 -20.25
CA GLU A 219 -3.39 -24.60 -21.48
C GLU A 219 -3.99 -26.01 -21.49
N CYS A 220 -3.79 -26.78 -20.42
CA CYS A 220 -4.37 -28.11 -20.27
C CYS A 220 -5.89 -28.11 -20.32
N PHE A 221 -6.56 -27.06 -19.86
CA PHE A 221 -8.00 -26.91 -20.01
C PHE A 221 -8.41 -26.59 -21.45
N ALA A 222 -7.67 -25.70 -22.13
CA ALA A 222 -7.91 -25.33 -23.52
C ALA A 222 -7.73 -26.51 -24.49
N ASP A 223 -6.80 -27.42 -24.19
CA ASP A 223 -6.51 -28.61 -25.00
C ASP A 223 -7.48 -29.78 -24.77
N GLN A 224 -8.28 -29.75 -23.71
CA GLN A 224 -9.21 -30.84 -23.43
C GLN A 224 -10.24 -30.96 -24.56
N PRO A 225 -10.41 -32.13 -25.19
CA PRO A 225 -11.37 -32.28 -26.28
C PRO A 225 -12.77 -31.95 -25.78
N VAL A 226 -13.56 -31.28 -26.64
CA VAL A 226 -14.98 -31.06 -26.35
C VAL A 226 -15.60 -32.44 -26.19
N ALA A 227 -15.97 -32.79 -24.95
CA ALA A 227 -16.70 -34.01 -24.68
C ALA A 227 -18.06 -33.86 -25.38
N LEU A 228 -18.16 -34.33 -26.62
CA LEU A 228 -19.41 -34.48 -27.33
C LEU A 228 -20.28 -35.37 -26.45
N LYS A 229 -21.20 -34.76 -25.70
CA LYS A 229 -22.27 -35.47 -24.99
C LYS A 229 -23.11 -36.14 -26.06
N THR A 230 -22.66 -37.30 -26.55
CA THR A 230 -23.44 -38.16 -27.42
C THR A 230 -24.66 -38.54 -26.59
N GLY A 231 -25.82 -38.06 -27.01
CA GLY A 231 -27.09 -38.17 -26.30
C GLY A 231 -27.63 -39.61 -26.21
N LYS A 232 -26.83 -40.57 -25.74
CA LYS A 232 -27.34 -41.84 -25.25
C LYS A 232 -27.90 -41.59 -23.86
N LYS A 233 -29.22 -41.34 -23.80
CA LYS A 233 -30.04 -41.62 -22.61
C LYS A 233 -29.76 -43.08 -22.22
N ALA A 234 -28.90 -43.29 -21.23
CA ALA A 234 -28.75 -44.58 -20.61
C ALA A 234 -30.04 -44.85 -19.81
N ASN A 235 -30.90 -45.73 -20.34
CA ASN A 235 -31.96 -46.34 -19.56
C ASN A 235 -31.31 -47.09 -18.39
N CYS A 236 -31.54 -46.61 -17.16
CA CYS A 236 -31.36 -47.40 -15.96
C CYS A 236 -32.39 -48.54 -15.97
N SER A 237 -32.02 -49.70 -16.50
CA SER A 237 -32.67 -50.96 -16.16
C SER A 237 -31.96 -51.60 -14.98
N GLU A 238 -32.76 -52.00 -14.01
CA GLU A 238 -32.46 -52.89 -12.91
C GLU A 238 -31.50 -54.02 -13.30
N ASN A 239 -30.50 -54.28 -12.44
CA ASN A 239 -30.20 -55.65 -12.06
C ASN A 239 -29.44 -55.69 -10.74
N GLY A 240 -30.00 -56.50 -9.83
CA GLY A 240 -29.54 -56.65 -8.47
C GLY A 240 -28.23 -57.41 -8.34
N ARG A 241 -27.55 -57.18 -7.21
CA ARG A 241 -26.55 -58.10 -6.70
C ARG A 241 -26.71 -58.25 -5.20
N THR A 242 -27.29 -59.39 -4.85
CA THR A 242 -27.42 -59.99 -3.54
C THR A 242 -26.04 -60.21 -2.91
N VAL A 243 -25.81 -59.69 -1.71
CA VAL A 243 -24.74 -60.17 -0.81
C VAL A 243 -25.40 -60.78 0.42
N LYS A 244 -25.12 -62.08 0.59
CA LYS A 244 -25.63 -62.95 1.65
C LYS A 244 -25.07 -62.56 3.01
N LYS A 245 -25.95 -62.59 4.03
CA LYS A 245 -25.64 -62.74 5.45
C LYS A 245 -25.46 -64.22 5.79
N THR A 246 -24.51 -64.53 6.68
CA THR A 246 -24.54 -65.52 7.79
C THR A 246 -23.25 -65.28 8.61
N ALA A 247 -23.27 -64.85 9.89
CA ALA A 247 -23.48 -65.64 11.14
C ALA A 247 -22.41 -66.75 11.30
N ALA A 248 -21.74 -67.04 12.41
CA ALA A 248 -21.68 -66.66 13.84
C ALA A 248 -20.22 -67.04 14.28
N GLU A 249 -19.58 -66.69 15.40
CA GLU A 249 -19.80 -67.04 16.81
C GLU A 249 -18.37 -67.08 17.45
N ARG A 250 -18.14 -66.46 18.62
CA ARG A 250 -17.31 -66.97 19.75
C ARG A 250 -16.99 -65.89 20.79
N GLU A 251 -17.73 -66.02 21.91
CA GLU A 251 -17.29 -66.07 23.31
C GLU A 251 -16.22 -65.12 23.89
N GLU A 252 -16.69 -64.38 24.89
CA GLU A 252 -16.18 -64.26 26.28
C GLU A 252 -14.68 -64.08 26.55
N SER A 253 -14.33 -62.95 27.17
CA SER A 253 -13.89 -62.95 28.58
C SER A 253 -13.69 -61.54 29.16
N ARG A 254 -14.33 -61.36 30.33
CA ARG A 254 -14.06 -60.49 31.48
C ARG A 254 -12.78 -59.61 31.47
N ASN A 255 -12.94 -58.34 31.83
CA ASN A 255 -12.52 -57.87 33.17
C ASN A 255 -13.07 -56.47 33.52
N GLU A 256 -13.63 -56.38 34.72
CA GLU A 256 -13.98 -55.16 35.45
C GLU A 256 -12.71 -54.43 35.92
N GLY A 257 -12.80 -53.11 36.14
CA GLY A 257 -11.70 -52.39 36.78
C GLY A 257 -11.83 -50.87 36.88
N ALA A 258 -12.63 -50.41 37.84
CA ALA A 258 -12.43 -49.25 38.71
C ALA A 258 -12.25 -47.82 38.13
N GLU A 259 -13.21 -46.97 38.51
CA GLU A 259 -13.09 -45.52 38.65
C GLU A 259 -11.98 -45.12 39.63
N LEU A 260 -11.25 -44.04 39.33
CA LEU A 260 -10.78 -43.03 40.29
C LEU A 260 -10.52 -41.69 39.54
N PRO A 261 -10.81 -40.51 40.14
CA PRO A 261 -10.71 -39.21 39.49
C PRO A 261 -9.28 -38.63 39.57
N PRO A 262 -8.91 -37.67 38.69
CA PRO A 262 -7.62 -36.99 38.79
C PRO A 262 -7.65 -35.87 39.84
N PRO A 263 -6.51 -35.57 40.49
CA PRO A 263 -6.42 -34.57 41.53
C PRO A 263 -6.25 -33.16 40.97
N GLU A 264 -6.85 -32.20 41.67
CA GLU A 264 -6.57 -30.78 41.54
C GLU A 264 -5.17 -30.44 42.08
N VAL A 265 -4.41 -29.62 41.33
CA VAL A 265 -3.32 -28.80 41.87
C VAL A 265 -3.40 -27.40 41.26
N PRO A 266 -3.41 -26.33 42.09
CA PRO A 266 -3.38 -24.94 41.63
C PRO A 266 -1.96 -24.38 41.64
N ALA A 267 -1.62 -23.52 40.66
CA ALA A 267 -0.83 -22.28 40.86
C ALA A 267 -0.30 -21.70 39.52
N GLY A 268 -0.52 -20.39 39.35
CA GLY A 268 0.51 -19.49 38.85
C GLY A 268 0.71 -19.37 37.33
N GLN A 269 -0.27 -18.82 36.60
CA GLN A 269 0.01 -18.27 35.27
C GLN A 269 0.45 -16.80 35.37
N LYS A 270 1.73 -16.55 35.08
CA LYS A 270 2.27 -15.22 34.76
C LYS A 270 1.58 -14.68 33.50
N PRO A 271 1.33 -13.36 33.39
CA PRO A 271 0.69 -12.79 32.21
C PRO A 271 1.59 -12.96 30.98
N ARG A 272 1.12 -13.78 30.02
CA ARG A 272 1.72 -13.87 28.68
C ARG A 272 1.58 -12.49 28.00
N ARG A 273 2.72 -11.81 27.80
CA ARG A 273 2.82 -10.63 26.93
C ARG A 273 2.31 -11.01 25.54
N ARG A 274 1.13 -10.51 25.18
CA ARG A 274 0.59 -10.54 23.81
C ARG A 274 1.54 -9.74 22.92
N LYS A 275 2.20 -10.42 21.96
CA LYS A 275 2.84 -9.75 20.83
C LYS A 275 1.72 -9.26 19.92
N GLY A 276 1.43 -7.95 19.96
CA GLY A 276 0.57 -7.31 18.97
C GLY A 276 1.23 -7.40 17.61
N ARG A 277 0.66 -8.23 16.73
CA ARG A 277 1.07 -8.36 15.33
C ARG A 277 0.36 -7.24 14.57
N TRP A 278 1.11 -6.20 14.22
CA TRP A 278 0.62 -5.09 13.38
C TRP A 278 0.40 -5.58 11.95
N ASN A 279 -0.80 -5.33 11.42
CA ASN A 279 -1.15 -5.57 10.03
C ASN A 279 -0.38 -4.61 9.13
N ARG A 280 0.34 -5.15 8.16
CA ARG A 280 1.16 -4.43 7.17
C ARG A 280 0.33 -4.04 5.92
N GLU A 281 -1.00 -3.98 6.05
CA GLU A 281 -1.95 -3.98 4.92
C GLU A 281 -2.40 -2.60 4.41
N ASN A 282 -1.84 -1.50 4.90
CA ASN A 282 -2.17 -0.14 4.41
C ASN A 282 -0.98 0.58 3.76
N GLN A 283 -0.15 -0.14 2.98
CA GLN A 283 0.74 0.49 2.01
C GLN A 283 0.02 0.64 0.66
N GLU A 284 -1.01 1.48 0.62
CA GLU A 284 -1.58 1.98 -0.63
C GLU A 284 -1.31 3.48 -0.70
N GLU A 285 -0.31 3.84 -1.52
CA GLU A 285 0.02 5.23 -1.84
C GLU A 285 -1.11 5.80 -2.73
N GLU A 286 -2.06 6.52 -2.12
CA GLU A 286 -3.22 7.13 -2.80
C GLU A 286 -2.98 8.59 -3.22
N GLU A 287 -2.87 8.90 -4.51
CA GLU A 287 -2.69 10.28 -5.04
C GLU A 287 -3.89 10.88 -5.80
N CYS A 288 -3.85 12.21 -5.88
CA CYS A 288 -4.92 13.20 -6.08
C CYS A 288 -5.81 13.05 -7.34
N ALA A 289 -7.11 13.33 -7.14
CA ALA A 289 -8.04 13.67 -8.20
C ALA A 289 -7.78 15.14 -8.64
N MET A 290 -7.38 15.34 -9.88
CA MET A 290 -7.45 16.64 -10.55
C MET A 290 -8.86 16.80 -11.12
N VAL A 291 -9.59 17.83 -10.69
CA VAL A 291 -10.82 18.29 -11.34
C VAL A 291 -10.40 19.10 -12.57
N PRO A 292 -10.90 18.81 -13.78
CA PRO A 292 -10.64 19.68 -14.93
C PRO A 292 -11.25 21.08 -14.64
N PRO A 293 -10.55 22.18 -14.98
CA PRO A 293 -11.09 23.51 -14.74
C PRO A 293 -12.44 23.67 -15.47
N PRO A 294 -13.40 24.40 -14.90
CA PRO A 294 -14.65 24.70 -15.60
C PRO A 294 -14.33 25.42 -16.91
N GLU A 295 -14.98 25.01 -18.00
CA GLU A 295 -14.95 25.73 -19.27
C GLU A 295 -15.42 27.16 -19.04
N VAL A 296 -14.47 28.10 -19.06
CA VAL A 296 -14.76 29.53 -19.14
C VAL A 296 -15.08 29.83 -20.60
N PRO A 297 -16.26 30.39 -20.92
CA PRO A 297 -16.60 30.74 -22.28
C PRO A 297 -15.60 31.76 -22.81
N LEU A 298 -14.96 31.42 -23.93
CA LEU A 298 -14.03 32.30 -24.65
C LEU A 298 -14.75 33.60 -25.04
N PRO A 299 -14.20 34.79 -24.74
CA PRO A 299 -14.72 36.03 -25.26
C PRO A 299 -14.45 36.11 -26.77
N GLU A 300 -15.43 36.63 -27.52
CA GLU A 300 -15.32 36.86 -28.96
C GLU A 300 -14.15 37.80 -29.30
N PRO A 301 -13.47 37.59 -30.44
CA PRO A 301 -12.25 38.31 -30.77
C PRO A 301 -12.57 39.77 -31.13
N GLN A 302 -12.17 40.70 -30.27
CA GLN A 302 -12.04 42.09 -30.66
C GLN A 302 -10.69 42.31 -31.35
N SER A 303 -10.77 42.86 -32.55
CA SER A 303 -9.63 43.26 -33.38
C SER A 303 -8.80 44.34 -32.70
N THR A 304 -7.54 44.06 -32.39
CA THR A 304 -6.55 45.08 -32.06
C THR A 304 -5.28 44.88 -32.85
N GLN A 305 -4.74 46.03 -33.24
CA GLN A 305 -3.66 46.27 -34.19
C GLN A 305 -2.31 45.75 -33.73
N ASP A 306 -1.46 45.51 -34.73
CA ASP A 306 -0.07 45.05 -34.66
C ASP A 306 0.78 45.81 -33.62
N ALA A 307 1.34 45.06 -32.67
CA ALA A 307 2.54 45.42 -31.93
C ALA A 307 3.49 44.21 -31.92
N SER A 308 4.72 44.44 -32.38
CA SER A 308 5.74 43.46 -32.71
C SER A 308 6.24 42.64 -31.52
N ALA A 309 6.47 41.35 -31.76
CA ALA A 309 6.82 40.31 -30.78
C ALA A 309 8.25 40.38 -30.18
N ASP A 310 9.01 41.46 -30.39
CA ASP A 310 10.40 41.56 -29.93
C ASP A 310 10.60 42.25 -28.57
N ASP A 311 9.60 42.97 -28.04
CA ASP A 311 9.75 43.71 -26.78
C ASP A 311 9.40 42.90 -25.51
N ALA A 312 8.70 41.77 -25.64
CA ALA A 312 8.27 40.98 -24.49
C ALA A 312 9.40 40.08 -23.92
N LEU A 313 10.39 39.69 -24.72
CA LEU A 313 11.50 38.85 -24.25
C LEU A 313 12.63 39.63 -23.56
N GLN A 314 12.71 40.95 -23.76
CA GLN A 314 13.73 41.78 -23.10
C GLN A 314 13.33 42.25 -21.68
N SER A 315 12.02 42.27 -21.37
CA SER A 315 11.53 42.73 -20.07
C SER A 315 11.72 41.71 -18.93
N ALA A 316 11.67 40.40 -19.23
CA ALA A 316 11.90 39.35 -18.23
C ALA A 316 13.40 39.17 -17.85
N ALA A 317 14.32 39.50 -18.77
CA ALA A 317 15.76 39.38 -18.52
C ALA A 317 16.36 40.59 -17.77
N ALA A 318 15.67 41.73 -17.74
CA ALA A 318 16.13 42.95 -17.07
C ALA A 318 15.83 42.97 -15.56
N ALA A 319 14.77 42.28 -15.10
CA ALA A 319 14.45 42.19 -13.68
C ALA A 319 15.40 41.26 -12.89
N ALA A 320 16.11 40.36 -13.57
CA ALA A 320 17.08 39.45 -12.95
C ALA A 320 18.53 39.99 -12.89
N ARG A 321 18.79 41.21 -13.39
CA ARG A 321 20.16 41.76 -13.54
C ARG A 321 20.48 43.02 -12.73
N ALA A 322 19.58 43.48 -11.87
CA ALA A 322 19.83 44.63 -11.00
C ALA A 322 20.06 44.21 -9.54
N GLN A 323 21.12 43.44 -9.28
CA GLN A 323 21.68 43.22 -7.93
C GLN A 323 23.10 42.63 -8.06
N THR A 324 24.03 43.39 -8.63
CA THR A 324 25.47 43.06 -8.62
C THR A 324 26.26 44.23 -8.06
N ALA A 325 26.12 44.44 -6.75
CA ALA A 325 27.16 45.08 -5.96
C ALA A 325 28.16 43.99 -5.55
N ALA A 326 29.42 44.18 -5.89
CA ALA A 326 30.53 43.25 -5.66
C ALA A 326 30.67 42.82 -4.19
N PRO A 327 31.02 41.56 -3.88
CA PRO A 327 31.33 41.19 -2.51
C PRO A 327 32.78 41.55 -2.20
N ALA A 328 32.94 42.61 -1.43
CA ALA A 328 34.08 42.74 -0.54
C ALA A 328 34.16 41.46 0.31
N ALA A 329 35.34 40.86 0.35
CA ALA A 329 35.67 39.75 1.24
C ALA A 329 35.41 40.18 2.69
N LEU A 330 34.24 39.81 3.20
CA LEU A 330 33.79 40.05 4.56
C LEU A 330 33.71 38.70 5.25
N GLU A 331 34.47 38.60 6.32
CA GLU A 331 34.34 37.64 7.40
C GLU A 331 32.85 37.33 7.62
N THR A 332 32.42 36.20 7.08
CA THR A 332 31.04 35.74 7.21
C THR A 332 30.85 35.47 8.70
N GLU A 333 30.07 36.32 9.38
CA GLU A 333 29.55 36.02 10.70
C GLU A 333 29.13 34.56 10.68
N ARG A 334 29.77 33.73 11.50
CA ARG A 334 29.40 32.32 11.66
C ARG A 334 27.99 32.32 12.22
N GLN A 335 27.00 32.33 11.34
CA GLN A 335 25.61 32.15 11.70
C GLN A 335 25.55 30.88 12.54
N GLU A 336 25.15 31.02 13.80
CA GLU A 336 25.13 29.91 14.74
C GLU A 336 24.23 28.83 14.14
N ARG A 337 24.82 27.68 13.83
CA ARG A 337 24.08 26.55 13.27
C ARG A 337 23.22 25.96 14.36
N THR A 338 21.95 25.72 14.04
CA THR A 338 21.05 25.02 14.96
C THR A 338 21.34 23.53 14.87
N SER A 339 21.39 22.86 16.02
CA SER A 339 21.70 21.44 16.09
C SER A 339 20.44 20.58 15.88
N TYR A 340 20.55 19.59 15.00
CA TYR A 340 19.47 18.67 14.65
C TYR A 340 19.86 17.21 14.84
N VAL A 341 18.86 16.40 15.13
CA VAL A 341 18.89 14.93 15.01
C VAL A 341 17.72 14.50 14.13
N PHE A 342 17.91 13.48 13.31
CA PHE A 342 16.86 12.94 12.44
C PHE A 342 16.61 11.46 12.72
N ASP A 343 15.38 11.11 13.08
CA ASP A 343 14.92 9.72 13.22
C ASP A 343 14.08 9.35 12.00
N MET A 344 14.59 8.45 11.17
CA MET A 344 14.06 8.13 9.84
C MET A 344 13.79 6.64 9.67
N GLU A 345 12.97 6.31 8.67
CA GLU A 345 12.98 4.99 8.08
C GLU A 345 13.62 5.06 6.68
N THR A 346 13.42 4.02 5.87
CA THR A 346 13.82 4.05 4.45
C THR A 346 12.81 3.27 3.62
N GLY A 347 11.57 3.18 4.10
CA GLY A 347 10.49 2.50 3.40
C GLY A 347 9.92 3.36 2.28
N ASP A 348 9.96 4.68 2.50
CA ASP A 348 9.49 5.71 1.60
C ASP A 348 10.70 6.53 1.06
N PRO A 349 10.73 6.90 -0.24
CA PRO A 349 11.71 7.83 -0.78
C PRO A 349 11.86 9.16 -0.02
N ASP A 350 10.79 9.67 0.60
CA ASP A 350 10.81 11.00 1.22
C ASP A 350 11.66 11.10 2.49
N ASP A 351 11.90 10.00 3.21
CA ASP A 351 12.91 9.89 4.27
C ASP A 351 14.31 10.28 3.76
N VAL A 352 14.70 9.74 2.60
CA VAL A 352 16.03 9.97 2.01
C VAL A 352 16.15 11.40 1.48
N LEU A 353 15.08 11.94 0.90
CA LEU A 353 15.03 13.35 0.51
C LEU A 353 15.20 14.25 1.74
N THR A 354 14.51 13.94 2.84
CA THR A 354 14.61 14.67 4.10
C THR A 354 16.03 14.67 4.65
N LEU A 355 16.70 13.51 4.64
CA LEU A 355 18.10 13.41 5.05
C LEU A 355 19.02 14.29 4.21
N LEU A 356 18.83 14.31 2.88
CA LEU A 356 19.66 15.08 1.95
C LEU A 356 19.41 16.60 2.09
N PHE A 357 18.16 17.04 2.27
CA PHE A 357 17.84 18.43 2.59
C PHE A 357 18.46 18.84 3.93
N LEU A 358 18.18 18.10 5.01
CA LEU A 358 18.65 18.43 6.35
C LEU A 358 20.19 18.42 6.45
N GLY A 359 20.83 17.37 5.94
CA GLY A 359 22.29 17.20 6.02
C GLY A 359 23.09 18.20 5.19
N SER A 360 22.45 18.86 4.23
CA SER A 360 23.09 19.85 3.36
C SER A 360 22.69 21.30 3.64
N HIS A 361 21.71 21.54 4.51
CA HIS A 361 21.22 22.89 4.83
C HIS A 361 22.30 23.74 5.53
N PRO A 362 22.55 25.00 5.11
CA PRO A 362 23.67 25.81 5.60
C PRO A 362 23.56 26.18 7.09
N ALA A 363 22.33 26.40 7.58
CA ALA A 363 22.04 26.75 8.97
C ALA A 363 21.94 25.53 9.93
N VAL A 364 22.17 24.31 9.42
CA VAL A 364 21.98 23.08 10.20
C VAL A 364 23.33 22.45 10.58
N GLU A 365 23.43 22.04 11.84
CA GLU A 365 24.40 21.07 12.32
C GLU A 365 23.68 19.74 12.60
N LEU A 366 23.80 18.78 11.68
CA LEU A 366 23.25 17.45 11.89
C LEU A 366 24.17 16.65 12.82
N ARG A 367 23.74 16.37 14.06
CA ARG A 367 24.54 15.63 15.05
C ARG A 367 24.45 14.11 14.86
N ALA A 368 23.24 13.62 14.60
CA ALA A 368 22.98 12.19 14.49
C ALA A 368 21.81 11.87 13.55
N VAL A 369 21.82 10.64 13.03
CA VAL A 369 20.68 10.03 12.34
C VAL A 369 20.39 8.67 12.97
N THR A 370 19.13 8.42 13.31
CA THR A 370 18.65 7.13 13.83
C THR A 370 17.69 6.48 12.86
N ILE A 371 17.77 5.15 12.74
CA ILE A 371 17.08 4.39 11.66
C ILE A 371 16.14 3.34 12.25
N THR A 372 14.92 3.28 11.71
CA THR A 372 13.89 2.27 12.00
C THR A 372 13.56 1.46 10.73
N PRO A 373 13.49 0.11 10.79
CA PRO A 373 13.94 -0.76 11.87
C PRO A 373 15.48 -0.89 11.95
N GLY A 374 16.23 -0.37 10.98
CA GLY A 374 17.69 -0.32 11.00
C GLY A 374 18.37 -1.63 10.63
N SER A 375 18.10 -2.17 9.43
CA SER A 375 18.88 -3.28 8.86
C SER A 375 20.27 -2.81 8.41
N GLU A 376 21.19 -3.76 8.18
CA GLU A 376 22.53 -3.48 7.67
C GLU A 376 22.48 -2.74 6.32
N GLU A 377 21.51 -3.08 5.45
CA GLU A 377 21.31 -2.43 4.16
C GLU A 377 20.87 -0.97 4.31
N GLN A 378 19.96 -0.67 5.24
CA GLN A 378 19.54 0.71 5.53
C GLN A 378 20.70 1.52 6.11
N VAL A 379 21.43 0.95 7.06
CA VAL A 379 22.60 1.58 7.69
C VAL A 379 23.69 1.87 6.65
N ALA A 380 23.96 0.92 5.74
CA ALA A 380 24.93 1.10 4.67
C ALA A 380 24.52 2.19 3.66
N LEU A 381 23.23 2.28 3.31
CA LEU A 381 22.69 3.36 2.49
C LEU A 381 22.89 4.73 3.16
N VAL A 382 22.39 4.88 4.39
CA VAL A 382 22.42 6.15 5.10
C VAL A 382 23.86 6.62 5.33
N ARG A 383 24.78 5.71 5.70
CA ARG A 383 26.20 6.08 5.82
C ARG A 383 26.79 6.52 4.49
N TRP A 384 26.49 5.81 3.40
CA TRP A 384 26.98 6.19 2.07
C TRP A 384 26.51 7.60 1.71
N LEU A 385 25.21 7.91 1.90
CA LEU A 385 24.65 9.24 1.64
C LEU A 385 25.38 10.32 2.44
N LEU A 386 25.54 10.12 3.76
CA LEU A 386 26.25 11.03 4.64
C LEU A 386 27.70 11.25 4.19
N GLN A 387 28.42 10.19 3.81
CA GLN A 387 29.78 10.32 3.28
C GLN A 387 29.82 11.12 1.97
N ARG A 388 28.87 10.88 1.06
CA ARG A 388 28.80 11.61 -0.21
C ARG A 388 28.61 13.11 -0.04
N ILE A 389 27.83 13.53 0.96
CA ILE A 389 27.61 14.96 1.26
C ILE A 389 28.61 15.53 2.28
N GLY A 390 29.72 14.83 2.57
CA GLY A 390 30.77 15.31 3.47
C GLY A 390 30.41 15.30 4.96
N GLN A 391 29.42 14.51 5.36
CA GLN A 391 28.87 14.39 6.72
C GLN A 391 29.25 13.06 7.39
N ALA A 392 30.46 12.54 7.12
CA ALA A 392 30.92 11.26 7.64
C ALA A 392 31.03 11.20 9.19
N HIS A 393 31.13 12.37 9.84
CA HIS A 393 31.23 12.49 11.31
C HIS A 393 29.89 12.33 12.03
N VAL A 394 28.76 12.42 11.32
CA VAL A 394 27.42 12.26 11.90
C VAL A 394 27.27 10.86 12.50
N ARG A 395 26.80 10.81 13.76
CA ARG A 395 26.58 9.54 14.46
C ARG A 395 25.39 8.79 13.86
N LEU A 396 25.50 7.45 13.84
CA LEU A 396 24.43 6.59 13.35
C LEU A 396 23.97 5.62 14.44
N GLY A 397 22.66 5.63 14.68
CA GLY A 397 21.99 4.65 15.53
C GLY A 397 20.94 3.86 14.76
N ALA A 398 20.70 2.62 15.16
CA ALA A 398 19.64 1.79 14.60
C ALA A 398 18.78 1.18 15.70
N GLN A 399 17.48 1.03 15.42
CA GLN A 399 16.52 0.43 16.35
C GLN A 399 16.98 -0.98 16.74
N ALA A 400 17.09 -1.24 18.04
CA ALA A 400 17.48 -2.55 18.58
C ALA A 400 18.74 -3.14 17.91
N TRP A 401 19.72 -2.30 17.57
CA TRP A 401 20.98 -2.76 16.97
C TRP A 401 21.82 -3.61 17.94
N PRO A 402 22.48 -4.70 17.50
CA PRO A 402 22.51 -5.26 16.15
C PRO A 402 21.41 -6.30 15.87
N ALA A 403 20.44 -6.49 16.75
CA ALA A 403 19.41 -7.52 16.58
C ALA A 403 18.56 -7.32 15.31
N ASN A 404 18.36 -6.07 14.89
CA ASN A 404 17.64 -5.76 13.65
C ASN A 404 18.52 -5.75 12.38
N ALA A 405 19.84 -5.95 12.49
CA ALA A 405 20.76 -5.84 11.34
C ALA A 405 20.36 -6.76 10.17
N LYS A 406 19.82 -7.94 10.48
CA LYS A 406 19.38 -8.94 9.49
C LYS A 406 17.90 -8.87 9.12
N LYS A 407 17.17 -7.82 9.56
CA LYS A 407 15.76 -7.69 9.18
C LYS A 407 15.65 -7.46 7.67
N PRO A 408 14.75 -8.20 6.99
CA PRO A 408 14.55 -7.99 5.56
C PRO A 408 13.91 -6.62 5.35
N VAL A 409 14.54 -5.83 4.48
CA VAL A 409 14.04 -4.57 3.96
C VAL A 409 14.06 -4.64 2.44
N SER A 410 13.32 -3.77 1.76
CA SER A 410 13.31 -3.73 0.30
C SER A 410 13.78 -2.36 -0.16
N LEU A 411 15.06 -2.24 -0.49
CA LEU A 411 15.64 -1.05 -1.12
C LEU A 411 15.93 -1.30 -2.60
N THR A 412 15.04 -2.05 -3.26
CA THR A 412 15.23 -2.54 -4.63
C THR A 412 14.50 -1.71 -5.68
N SER A 413 13.77 -0.64 -5.28
CA SER A 413 13.08 0.26 -6.21
C SER A 413 14.07 1.04 -7.09
N GLY A 414 13.59 1.58 -8.21
CA GLY A 414 14.42 2.41 -9.11
C GLY A 414 15.08 3.58 -8.38
N PHE A 415 14.31 4.27 -7.54
CA PHE A 415 14.80 5.37 -6.69
C PHE A 415 16.01 4.97 -5.86
N TYR A 416 15.93 3.85 -5.14
CA TYR A 416 17.03 3.41 -4.28
C TYR A 416 18.26 2.92 -5.07
N ARG A 417 18.08 2.45 -6.31
CA ARG A 417 19.19 2.05 -7.20
C ARG A 417 19.97 3.25 -7.76
N SER A 418 19.38 4.44 -7.77
CA SER A 418 20.07 5.69 -8.14
C SER A 418 21.15 6.10 -7.13
N PHE A 419 21.19 5.47 -5.95
CA PHE A 419 22.19 5.70 -4.92
C PHE A 419 23.16 4.52 -4.80
N GLY A 420 24.41 4.79 -4.42
CA GLY A 420 25.39 3.76 -4.08
C GLY A 420 25.14 3.11 -2.72
N ARG A 421 25.95 2.11 -2.38
CA ARG A 421 25.94 1.41 -1.08
C ARG A 421 27.38 1.11 -0.66
N LEU A 422 27.62 1.02 0.66
CA LEU A 422 28.86 0.47 1.17
C LEU A 422 28.85 -1.07 1.11
N PRO A 423 29.94 -1.72 0.68
CA PRO A 423 30.01 -3.16 0.38
C PRO A 423 30.25 -4.08 1.60
N HIS A 424 29.81 -3.72 2.82
CA HIS A 424 30.00 -4.40 4.13
C HIS A 424 31.21 -3.95 4.98
N GLY A 425 31.09 -4.16 6.30
CA GLY A 425 32.21 -4.10 7.28
C GLY A 425 32.29 -2.84 8.13
N GLU A 426 31.75 -1.72 7.66
CA GLU A 426 31.55 -0.48 8.42
C GLU A 426 30.29 0.20 7.88
N PRO A 427 29.40 0.63 8.77
CA PRO A 427 29.78 1.63 9.75
C PRO A 427 29.61 1.20 11.20
N ARG A 428 30.37 1.86 12.08
CA ARG A 428 30.04 1.99 13.49
C ARG A 428 28.60 2.49 13.60
N CYS A 429 27.70 1.55 13.90
CA CYS A 429 26.29 1.80 14.17
C CYS A 429 26.04 1.43 15.62
N GLU A 430 25.35 2.30 16.31
CA GLU A 430 25.07 2.20 17.73
C GLU A 430 23.59 1.87 17.92
N ARG A 431 23.17 1.65 19.17
CA ARG A 431 21.74 1.58 19.47
C ARG A 431 21.15 2.99 19.37
N ALA A 432 20.04 3.13 18.64
CA ALA A 432 19.40 4.42 18.42
C ALA A 432 19.04 5.16 19.72
N ASP A 433 18.53 4.45 20.75
CA ASP A 433 18.17 5.05 22.03
C ASP A 433 19.36 5.71 22.76
N GLN A 434 20.55 5.09 22.68
CA GLN A 434 21.77 5.65 23.25
C GLN A 434 22.28 6.86 22.47
N VAL A 435 22.22 6.80 21.13
CA VAL A 435 22.56 7.94 20.28
C VAL A 435 21.64 9.12 20.56
N LEU A 436 20.33 8.89 20.70
CA LEU A 436 19.38 9.93 21.08
C LEU A 436 19.68 10.51 22.46
N LEU A 437 20.00 9.67 23.46
CA LEU A 437 20.37 10.13 24.80
C LEU A 437 21.60 11.06 24.79
N GLU A 438 22.61 10.73 24.00
CA GLU A 438 23.88 11.45 24.00
C GLU A 438 23.91 12.65 23.05
N CYS A 439 23.02 12.70 22.05
CA CYS A 439 22.99 13.76 21.05
C CYS A 439 21.84 14.75 21.22
N CYS A 440 20.82 14.43 22.02
CA CYS A 440 19.70 15.32 22.32
C CYS A 440 19.88 16.00 23.69
N ASP A 441 19.56 17.29 23.71
CA ASP A 441 19.50 18.12 24.91
C ASP A 441 18.42 19.21 24.70
N GLU A 442 18.28 20.15 25.63
CA GLU A 442 17.30 21.25 25.57
C GLU A 442 17.52 22.24 24.42
N SER A 443 18.67 22.23 23.74
CA SER A 443 18.98 23.09 22.59
C SER A 443 18.72 22.40 21.24
N VAL A 444 18.52 21.08 21.23
CA VAL A 444 18.41 20.27 20.00
C VAL A 444 16.98 20.19 19.48
N THR A 445 16.86 20.21 18.15
CA THR A 445 15.62 19.84 17.45
C THR A 445 15.72 18.41 16.91
N LEU A 446 14.81 17.54 17.32
CA LEU A 446 14.62 16.21 16.76
C LEU A 446 13.51 16.25 15.72
N VAL A 447 13.81 15.81 14.50
CA VAL A 447 12.82 15.56 13.45
C VAL A 447 12.56 14.06 13.36
N THR A 448 11.29 13.63 13.31
CA THR A 448 10.93 12.21 13.18
C THR A 448 10.06 11.99 11.93
N GLY A 449 10.57 11.18 11.00
CA GLY A 449 9.89 10.68 9.80
C GLY A 449 9.47 9.20 9.88
N ALA A 450 9.73 8.55 11.02
CA ALA A 450 9.46 7.14 11.23
C ALA A 450 8.49 6.86 12.39
N PRO A 451 8.01 5.60 12.53
CA PRO A 451 7.40 5.15 13.78
C PRO A 451 8.33 5.35 14.98
N LEU A 452 7.77 5.89 16.06
CA LEU A 452 8.51 6.49 17.18
C LEU A 452 9.18 5.49 18.15
N HIS A 453 9.61 4.33 17.67
CA HIS A 453 10.25 3.30 18.48
C HIS A 453 11.50 3.84 19.18
N ASN A 454 12.40 4.47 18.43
CA ASN A 454 13.69 4.95 18.96
C ASN A 454 13.49 6.05 20.00
N LEU A 455 12.62 7.03 19.72
CA LEU A 455 12.28 8.09 20.67
C LEU A 455 11.64 7.52 21.95
N ALA A 456 10.73 6.55 21.83
CA ALA A 456 10.11 5.94 23.01
C ALA A 456 11.11 5.16 23.87
N ASP A 457 12.06 4.45 23.26
CA ASP A 457 13.12 3.75 23.98
C ASP A 457 14.06 4.76 24.67
N ALA A 458 14.42 5.87 24.01
CA ALA A 458 15.23 6.94 24.60
C ALA A 458 14.53 7.64 25.78
N LEU A 459 13.21 7.83 25.70
CA LEU A 459 12.40 8.40 26.78
C LEU A 459 12.39 7.54 28.07
N GLN A 460 12.77 6.25 27.98
CA GLN A 460 12.92 5.38 29.16
C GLN A 460 14.29 5.54 29.84
N LEU A 461 15.24 6.23 29.21
CA LEU A 461 16.59 6.40 29.74
C LEU A 461 16.66 7.60 30.68
N ASN A 462 17.28 7.39 31.83
CA ASN A 462 17.52 8.45 32.80
C ASN A 462 18.40 9.54 32.18
N GLY A 463 17.97 10.80 32.31
CA GLY A 463 18.70 11.96 31.81
C GLY A 463 18.33 12.40 30.39
N PHE A 464 17.50 11.65 29.66
CA PHE A 464 17.04 12.11 28.34
C PHE A 464 16.29 13.44 28.43
N ARG A 465 16.68 14.40 27.60
CA ARG A 465 16.07 15.72 27.45
C ARG A 465 16.06 16.11 25.98
N LEU A 466 15.04 16.85 25.57
CA LEU A 466 14.91 17.32 24.20
C LEU A 466 14.25 18.69 24.17
N GLY A 467 14.90 19.66 23.54
CA GLY A 467 14.38 21.02 23.39
C GLY A 467 13.11 21.07 22.55
N ARG A 468 13.20 20.57 21.32
CA ARG A 468 12.10 20.61 20.34
C ARG A 468 11.97 19.30 19.61
N TRP A 469 10.74 18.85 19.45
CA TRP A 469 10.37 17.70 18.62
C TRP A 469 9.41 18.16 17.53
N VAL A 470 9.76 17.84 16.28
CA VAL A 470 8.91 18.04 15.10
C VAL A 470 8.68 16.70 14.43
N ALA A 471 7.43 16.27 14.33
CA ALA A 471 7.08 14.94 13.84
C ALA A 471 6.19 15.00 12.60
N GLN A 472 6.49 14.17 11.60
CA GLN A 472 5.47 13.75 10.66
C GLN A 472 4.56 12.75 11.37
N GLY A 473 3.29 13.08 11.56
CA GLY A 473 2.36 12.19 12.24
C GLY A 473 1.14 12.86 12.84
N GLY A 474 0.14 12.04 13.15
CA GLY A 474 -1.16 12.50 13.62
C GLY A 474 -2.07 13.01 12.50
N PHE A 475 -3.28 13.39 12.88
CA PHE A 475 -4.33 13.81 11.97
C PHE A 475 -5.08 14.97 12.63
N ALA A 476 -5.21 16.08 11.92
CA ALA A 476 -5.87 17.27 12.45
C ALA A 476 -7.39 17.04 12.47
N GLY A 477 -7.94 16.68 11.32
CA GLY A 477 -9.33 16.27 11.15
C GLY A 477 -10.38 17.38 11.28
N GLU A 478 -11.63 16.97 11.22
CA GLU A 478 -12.83 17.80 11.39
C GLU A 478 -12.81 18.54 12.74
N GLY A 479 -13.21 19.80 12.74
CA GLY A 479 -13.21 20.67 13.93
C GLY A 479 -11.86 21.28 14.30
N VAL A 480 -10.76 20.88 13.65
CA VAL A 480 -9.43 21.50 13.77
C VAL A 480 -9.01 22.16 12.46
N VAL A 481 -9.20 21.48 11.33
CA VAL A 481 -8.94 22.07 10.00
C VAL A 481 -10.17 22.87 9.55
N PRO A 482 -10.02 24.17 9.19
CA PRO A 482 -11.11 24.97 8.66
C PRO A 482 -11.79 24.29 7.45
N PRO A 483 -13.13 24.32 7.32
CA PRO A 483 -13.85 23.59 6.27
C PRO A 483 -13.39 23.90 4.84
N ASP A 484 -12.97 25.14 4.57
CA ASP A 484 -12.44 25.61 3.28
C ASP A 484 -11.02 25.09 2.97
N LYS A 485 -10.31 24.60 3.99
CA LYS A 485 -8.95 24.05 3.90
C LYS A 485 -8.91 22.52 3.97
N GLN A 486 -10.06 21.87 4.15
CA GLN A 486 -10.12 20.42 4.19
C GLN A 486 -10.00 19.84 2.78
N MET A 487 -9.05 18.91 2.60
CA MET A 487 -9.00 18.09 1.38
C MET A 487 -10.27 17.25 1.26
N ASP A 488 -10.80 17.10 0.04
CA ASP A 488 -12.06 16.38 -0.21
C ASP A 488 -12.09 14.98 0.43
N LYS A 489 -11.00 14.22 0.32
CA LYS A 489 -10.89 12.87 0.88
C LYS A 489 -10.87 12.81 2.41
N PHE A 490 -10.64 13.93 3.09
CA PHE A 490 -10.61 14.04 4.55
C PHE A 490 -11.78 14.83 5.11
N LYS A 491 -12.69 15.29 4.25
CA LYS A 491 -13.79 16.16 4.64
C LYS A 491 -14.74 15.45 5.61
N GLY A 492 -15.00 16.06 6.77
CA GLY A 492 -15.85 15.47 7.80
C GLY A 492 -15.21 14.33 8.61
N MET A 493 -13.95 13.97 8.35
CA MET A 493 -13.27 12.92 9.10
C MET A 493 -12.70 13.46 10.40
N GLU A 494 -13.12 12.91 11.56
CA GLU A 494 -12.50 13.22 12.85
C GLU A 494 -11.18 12.46 13.07
N THR A 495 -11.11 11.23 12.55
CA THR A 495 -9.96 10.32 12.76
C THR A 495 -9.50 9.67 11.46
N CYS A 496 -8.20 9.48 11.30
CA CYS A 496 -7.60 8.79 10.16
C CYS A 496 -6.45 7.87 10.62
N SER A 497 -6.22 6.78 9.89
CA SER A 497 -5.00 5.99 10.06
C SER A 497 -3.78 6.80 9.61
N THR A 498 -2.69 6.72 10.36
CA THR A 498 -1.43 7.40 10.06
C THR A 498 -0.30 6.40 10.14
N TRP A 499 0.72 6.52 9.28
CA TRP A 499 1.82 5.56 9.24
C TRP A 499 2.71 5.65 10.49
N ASN A 500 3.33 6.80 10.75
CA ASN A 500 4.31 6.95 11.84
C ASN A 500 3.70 6.78 13.23
N PHE A 501 2.70 7.57 13.58
CA PHE A 501 2.02 7.45 14.89
C PHE A 501 1.21 6.17 15.01
N GLY A 502 0.76 5.59 13.89
CA GLY A 502 0.11 4.29 13.88
C GLY A 502 1.11 3.16 14.15
N GLY A 503 2.28 3.18 13.50
CA GLY A 503 3.28 2.11 13.60
C GLY A 503 3.71 1.76 15.03
N ASN A 504 3.61 2.73 15.95
CA ASN A 504 3.72 2.46 17.38
C ASN A 504 2.88 3.44 18.23
N ILE A 505 1.57 3.17 18.35
CA ILE A 505 0.65 4.00 19.14
C ILE A 505 1.13 4.26 20.58
N PRO A 506 1.59 3.25 21.36
CA PRO A 506 2.13 3.49 22.70
C PRO A 506 3.31 4.47 22.72
N ALA A 507 4.23 4.38 21.74
CA ALA A 507 5.35 5.31 21.62
C ALA A 507 4.91 6.74 21.31
N ALA A 508 3.95 6.90 20.40
CA ALA A 508 3.38 8.21 20.09
C ALA A 508 2.74 8.86 21.33
N HIS A 509 1.96 8.10 22.10
CA HIS A 509 1.42 8.58 23.37
C HIS A 509 2.54 8.97 24.35
N ALA A 510 3.55 8.13 24.53
CA ALA A 510 4.66 8.41 25.43
C ALA A 510 5.38 9.73 25.07
N ALA A 511 5.65 9.96 23.79
CA ALA A 511 6.29 11.20 23.31
C ALA A 511 5.38 12.42 23.51
N LEU A 512 4.10 12.34 23.14
CA LEU A 512 3.13 13.43 23.30
C LEU A 512 2.95 13.87 24.76
N THR A 513 2.95 12.93 25.71
CA THR A 513 2.77 13.21 27.14
C THR A 513 4.06 13.46 27.90
N SER A 514 5.22 13.30 27.27
CA SER A 514 6.51 13.39 27.97
C SER A 514 6.83 14.83 28.38
N GLY A 515 7.16 15.02 29.65
CA GLY A 515 7.75 16.26 30.18
C GLY A 515 9.23 16.43 29.83
N ALA A 516 9.89 15.41 29.30
CA ALA A 516 11.30 15.49 28.86
C ALA A 516 11.46 16.23 27.51
N ILE A 517 10.36 16.49 26.81
CA ILE A 517 10.35 17.18 25.52
C ILE A 517 9.72 18.57 25.71
N GLY A 518 10.52 19.63 25.50
CA GLY A 518 10.12 21.02 25.72
C GLY A 518 8.99 21.47 24.80
N ARG A 519 9.21 21.44 23.48
CA ARG A 519 8.21 21.82 22.46
C ARG A 519 7.86 20.67 21.53
N LYS A 520 6.58 20.56 21.17
CA LYS A 520 6.05 19.47 20.34
C LYS A 520 5.23 20.04 19.17
N THR A 521 5.67 19.77 17.95
CA THR A 521 4.98 20.16 16.72
C THR A 521 4.73 18.93 15.86
N CYS A 522 3.49 18.73 15.42
CA CYS A 522 3.10 17.63 14.57
C CYS A 522 2.67 18.16 13.20
N VAL A 523 3.23 17.60 12.12
CA VAL A 523 2.77 17.85 10.75
C VAL A 523 1.75 16.78 10.41
N SER A 524 0.49 17.21 10.30
CA SER A 524 -0.64 16.29 10.15
C SER A 524 -0.74 15.70 8.76
N LYS A 525 -1.35 14.51 8.70
CA LYS A 525 -1.70 13.84 7.45
C LYS A 525 -2.60 14.70 6.53
N ASN A 526 -3.43 15.59 7.08
CA ASN A 526 -4.28 16.49 6.30
C ASN A 526 -3.45 17.46 5.44
N VAL A 527 -2.33 17.93 5.98
CA VAL A 527 -1.50 18.94 5.32
C VAL A 527 -0.44 18.28 4.45
N CYS A 528 0.25 17.27 4.97
CA CYS A 528 1.35 16.63 4.24
C CYS A 528 0.90 15.84 3.00
N HIS A 529 -0.40 15.59 2.83
CA HIS A 529 -0.96 15.02 1.62
C HIS A 529 -1.20 16.02 0.48
N SER A 530 -1.04 17.32 0.75
CA SER A 530 -1.13 18.40 -0.23
C SER A 530 0.25 18.96 -0.64
N ALA A 531 1.33 18.51 0.02
CA ALA A 531 2.70 18.79 -0.37
C ALA A 531 3.20 17.67 -1.30
N CYS A 532 3.31 17.97 -2.59
CA CYS A 532 3.72 17.03 -3.61
C CYS A 532 5.00 17.50 -4.32
N TYR A 533 5.86 16.54 -4.62
CA TYR A 533 6.94 16.67 -5.58
C TYR A 533 6.38 16.35 -6.96
N ASP A 534 6.03 17.38 -7.70
CA ASP A 534 5.56 17.32 -9.09
C ASP A 534 6.61 17.90 -10.04
N ASP A 535 6.25 18.10 -11.31
CA ASP A 535 7.15 18.66 -12.33
C ASP A 535 7.58 20.10 -11.99
N GLU A 536 6.73 20.90 -11.36
CA GLU A 536 7.08 22.27 -10.94
C GLU A 536 8.13 22.22 -9.82
N TRP A 537 7.94 21.34 -8.84
CA TRP A 537 8.90 21.11 -7.77
C TRP A 537 10.22 20.57 -8.31
N HIS A 538 10.15 19.66 -9.28
CA HIS A 538 11.33 19.09 -9.94
C HIS A 538 12.14 20.17 -10.67
N ALA A 539 11.47 21.03 -11.46
CA ALA A 539 12.09 22.15 -12.14
C ALA A 539 12.71 23.16 -11.16
N ALA A 540 12.03 23.45 -10.06
CA ALA A 540 12.57 24.32 -9.01
C ALA A 540 13.82 23.74 -8.35
N LEU A 541 13.84 22.42 -8.08
CA LEU A 541 15.04 21.74 -7.61
C LEU A 541 16.17 21.82 -8.65
N GLY A 542 15.87 21.64 -9.94
CA GLY A 542 16.85 21.77 -11.03
C GLY A 542 17.50 23.15 -11.07
N ALA A 543 16.70 24.21 -10.97
CA ALA A 543 17.21 25.58 -10.88
C ALA A 543 18.11 25.79 -9.64
N ALA A 544 17.74 25.23 -8.49
CA ALA A 544 18.56 25.29 -7.29
C ALA A 544 19.89 24.52 -7.44
N VAL A 545 19.87 23.37 -8.13
CA VAL A 545 21.09 22.61 -8.48
C VAL A 545 22.02 23.44 -9.33
N GLU A 546 21.51 24.11 -10.37
CA GLU A 546 22.31 24.97 -11.25
C GLU A 546 22.91 26.15 -10.49
N ALA A 547 22.12 26.84 -9.67
CA ALA A 547 22.58 27.97 -8.86
C ALA A 547 23.71 27.58 -7.89
N GLU A 548 23.55 26.45 -7.19
CA GLU A 548 24.57 25.89 -6.31
C GLU A 548 25.82 25.44 -7.08
N ALA A 549 25.65 24.80 -8.25
CA ALA A 549 26.75 24.37 -9.09
C ALA A 549 27.59 25.54 -9.63
N CYS A 550 26.94 26.66 -9.97
CA CYS A 550 27.63 27.88 -10.40
C CYS A 550 28.38 28.55 -9.24
N SER A 551 27.79 28.58 -8.04
CA SER A 551 28.33 29.33 -6.91
C SER A 551 29.41 28.55 -6.14
N ALA A 552 29.16 27.26 -5.90
CA ALA A 552 30.02 26.38 -5.13
C ALA A 552 29.82 24.91 -5.54
N PRO A 553 30.38 24.45 -6.67
CA PRO A 553 30.08 23.13 -7.27
C PRO A 553 30.43 21.93 -6.38
N GLN A 554 31.31 22.12 -5.41
CA GLN A 554 31.72 21.10 -4.44
C GLN A 554 31.07 21.29 -3.07
N SER A 555 30.11 22.23 -2.95
CA SER A 555 29.38 22.42 -1.69
C SER A 555 28.57 21.17 -1.38
N ARG A 556 28.37 20.91 -0.08
CA ARG A 556 27.53 19.80 0.39
C ARG A 556 26.12 19.88 -0.21
N ARG A 557 25.64 21.11 -0.42
CA ARG A 557 24.32 21.42 -0.97
C ARG A 557 24.25 21.12 -2.46
N ALA A 558 25.20 21.57 -3.27
CA ALA A 558 25.29 21.23 -4.69
C ALA A 558 25.26 19.70 -4.90
N VAL A 559 26.04 18.95 -4.10
CA VAL A 559 26.08 17.49 -4.18
C VAL A 559 24.73 16.86 -3.77
N ALA A 560 24.16 17.28 -2.65
CA ALA A 560 22.89 16.72 -2.15
C ALA A 560 21.72 17.00 -3.09
N LEU A 561 21.56 18.24 -3.56
CA LEU A 561 20.49 18.63 -4.48
C LEU A 561 20.63 17.89 -5.81
N GLY A 562 21.86 17.77 -6.35
CA GLY A 562 22.10 17.03 -7.59
C GLY A 562 21.77 15.54 -7.48
N MET A 563 22.09 14.92 -6.34
CA MET A 563 21.71 13.53 -6.06
C MET A 563 20.18 13.36 -5.99
N MET A 564 19.47 14.28 -5.31
CA MET A 564 18.01 14.26 -5.25
C MET A 564 17.38 14.44 -6.62
N HIS A 565 17.83 15.42 -7.41
CA HIS A 565 17.33 15.69 -8.74
C HIS A 565 17.45 14.45 -9.64
N SER A 566 18.64 13.83 -9.70
CA SER A 566 18.86 12.63 -10.50
C SER A 566 18.00 11.43 -10.05
N ALA A 567 17.82 11.23 -8.74
CA ALA A 567 17.00 10.15 -8.23
C ALA A 567 15.50 10.37 -8.50
N MET A 568 15.04 11.62 -8.39
CA MET A 568 13.64 11.98 -8.64
C MET A 568 13.29 11.97 -10.13
N ASP A 569 14.23 12.26 -11.03
CA ASP A 569 14.02 12.10 -12.47
C ASP A 569 13.65 10.65 -12.84
N GLU A 570 14.39 9.66 -12.32
CA GLU A 570 14.05 8.24 -12.48
C GLU A 570 12.72 7.87 -11.80
N TYR A 571 12.41 8.49 -10.65
CA TYR A 571 11.14 8.27 -9.95
C TYR A 571 9.96 8.75 -10.79
N LEU A 572 9.99 10.00 -11.26
CA LEU A 572 8.90 10.64 -12.02
C LEU A 572 8.66 9.96 -13.37
N ARG A 573 9.71 9.47 -14.05
CA ARG A 573 9.56 8.65 -15.26
C ARG A 573 8.70 7.41 -15.06
N ARG A 574 8.66 6.86 -13.84
CA ARG A 574 7.82 5.70 -13.49
C ARG A 574 6.54 6.11 -12.80
N ARG A 575 6.50 7.31 -12.21
CA ARG A 575 5.43 7.84 -11.37
C ARG A 575 5.14 9.30 -11.74
N PRO A 576 4.50 9.55 -12.90
CA PRO A 576 4.21 10.91 -13.35
C PRO A 576 3.22 11.67 -12.47
N GLY A 577 2.55 11.00 -11.53
CA GLY A 577 1.68 11.64 -10.53
C GLY A 577 2.42 12.43 -9.44
N GLY A 578 3.74 12.27 -9.36
CA GLY A 578 4.58 12.90 -8.35
C GLY A 578 4.84 12.03 -7.13
N LYS A 579 5.38 12.67 -6.09
CA LYS A 579 5.61 12.06 -4.78
C LYS A 579 5.22 13.01 -3.67
N LYS A 580 4.27 12.62 -2.83
CA LYS A 580 4.01 13.36 -1.59
C LYS A 580 5.26 13.47 -0.71
N LEU A 581 5.51 14.68 -0.21
CA LEU A 581 6.65 15.07 0.61
C LEU A 581 6.23 15.19 2.07
N HIS A 582 6.09 14.05 2.75
CA HIS A 582 5.58 14.05 4.13
C HIS A 582 6.63 14.53 5.12
N ASP A 583 7.77 13.85 5.12
CA ASP A 583 8.88 14.16 6.03
C ASP A 583 9.62 15.45 5.66
N PRO A 584 9.79 15.81 4.36
CA PRO A 584 10.36 17.10 4.00
C PRO A 584 9.51 18.28 4.49
N LEU A 585 8.18 18.14 4.55
CA LEU A 585 7.33 19.17 5.14
C LEU A 585 7.54 19.29 6.66
N ALA A 586 7.72 18.17 7.37
CA ALA A 586 8.09 18.20 8.79
C ALA A 586 9.45 18.86 9.02
N LEU A 587 10.43 18.60 8.16
CA LEU A 587 11.72 19.30 8.16
C LEU A 587 11.55 20.80 7.91
N ALA A 588 10.78 21.20 6.90
CA ALA A 588 10.56 22.61 6.59
C ALA A 588 9.94 23.37 7.79
N VAL A 589 8.98 22.77 8.49
CA VAL A 589 8.42 23.33 9.74
C VAL A 589 9.46 23.38 10.87
N ALA A 590 10.38 22.43 10.90
CA ALA A 590 11.48 22.43 11.87
C ALA A 590 12.50 23.54 11.58
N LEU A 591 12.66 23.96 10.32
CA LEU A 591 13.50 25.10 9.92
C LEU A 591 12.78 26.44 10.12
N ASP A 592 11.52 26.53 9.69
CA ASP A 592 10.67 27.69 9.84
C ASP A 592 9.21 27.29 10.13
N GLU A 593 8.72 27.59 11.34
CA GLU A 593 7.32 27.28 11.71
C GLU A 593 6.31 28.02 10.82
N SER A 594 6.70 29.14 10.20
CA SER A 594 5.82 29.94 9.36
C SER A 594 5.46 29.25 8.03
N VAL A 595 6.12 28.13 7.70
CA VAL A 595 5.76 27.24 6.59
C VAL A 595 4.37 26.64 6.78
N CYS A 596 3.94 26.41 8.01
CA CYS A 596 2.62 25.87 8.32
C CYS A 596 1.80 26.81 9.19
N GLU A 597 0.49 26.78 9.00
CA GLU A 597 -0.44 27.26 10.01
C GLU A 597 -0.57 26.21 11.10
N LEU A 598 -0.25 26.58 12.34
CA LEU A 598 -0.19 25.68 13.49
C LEU A 598 -1.23 26.02 14.55
N VAL A 599 -2.04 25.03 14.95
CA VAL A 599 -3.08 25.15 15.99
C VAL A 599 -2.68 24.31 17.21
N GLU A 600 -2.93 24.82 18.42
CA GLU A 600 -2.69 24.07 19.66
C GLU A 600 -3.82 23.06 19.93
N VAL A 601 -3.46 21.80 20.10
CA VAL A 601 -4.41 20.68 20.15
C VAL A 601 -4.05 19.63 21.19
N GLU A 602 -5.04 18.80 21.52
CA GLU A 602 -4.80 17.47 22.06
C GLU A 602 -4.96 16.43 20.95
N LEU A 603 -3.92 15.66 20.69
CA LEU A 603 -4.03 14.47 19.85
C LEU A 603 -4.60 13.29 20.64
N PHE A 604 -5.51 12.55 20.03
CA PHE A 604 -6.10 11.35 20.60
C PHE A 604 -6.09 10.21 19.59
N CYS A 605 -6.14 8.96 20.09
CA CYS A 605 -6.23 7.76 19.28
C CYS A 605 -7.51 7.00 19.60
N ARG A 606 -8.34 6.74 18.60
CA ARG A 606 -9.60 5.98 18.71
C ARG A 606 -9.57 4.84 17.71
N ARG A 607 -9.68 3.60 18.21
CA ARG A 607 -9.68 2.37 17.39
C ARG A 607 -8.48 2.28 16.44
N GLY A 608 -7.30 2.72 16.89
CA GLY A 608 -6.07 2.69 16.11
C GLY A 608 -5.91 3.82 15.07
N GLN A 609 -6.86 4.75 15.02
CA GLN A 609 -6.81 5.95 14.18
C GLN A 609 -6.57 7.19 15.02
N TRP A 610 -5.87 8.16 14.47
CA TRP A 610 -5.54 9.42 15.13
C TRP A 610 -6.49 10.52 14.75
N GLY A 611 -6.79 11.41 15.69
CA GLY A 611 -7.48 12.67 15.48
C GLY A 611 -6.97 13.70 16.46
N SER A 612 -7.50 14.92 16.39
CA SER A 612 -7.16 15.96 17.34
C SER A 612 -8.34 16.87 17.64
N ARG A 613 -8.23 17.63 18.72
CA ARG A 613 -9.21 18.64 19.12
C ARG A 613 -8.50 19.89 19.65
N PRO A 614 -9.03 21.10 19.43
CA PRO A 614 -8.42 22.32 19.97
C PRO A 614 -8.30 22.22 21.49
N ARG A 615 -7.10 22.51 22.02
CA ARG A 615 -6.86 22.50 23.47
C ARG A 615 -5.75 23.49 23.83
N PRO A 616 -6.11 24.76 24.12
CA PRO A 616 -5.14 25.74 24.60
C PRO A 616 -4.40 25.24 25.85
N GLY A 617 -3.09 25.48 25.92
CA GLY A 617 -2.23 25.05 27.01
C GLY A 617 -1.84 23.57 26.99
N SER A 618 -2.11 22.82 25.91
CA SER A 618 -1.63 21.44 25.76
C SER A 618 -0.11 21.35 25.55
N GLY A 619 0.51 22.43 25.04
CA GLY A 619 1.91 22.45 24.61
C GLY A 619 2.20 21.64 23.33
N VAL A 620 1.15 21.18 22.64
CA VAL A 620 1.26 20.43 21.38
C VAL A 620 0.59 21.20 20.26
N ARG A 621 1.34 21.50 19.20
CA ARG A 621 0.82 22.19 18.01
C ARG A 621 0.72 21.22 16.83
N ILE A 622 -0.30 21.36 15.99
CA ILE A 622 -0.49 20.55 14.80
C ILE A 622 -0.72 21.43 13.57
N SER A 623 -0.20 21.02 12.40
CA SER A 623 -0.44 21.75 11.15
C SER A 623 -1.87 21.55 10.62
N VAL A 624 -2.46 22.64 10.14
CA VAL A 624 -3.79 22.67 9.50
C VAL A 624 -3.76 23.17 8.05
N ALA A 625 -2.69 23.86 7.65
CA ALA A 625 -2.38 24.25 6.27
C ALA A 625 -0.87 24.49 6.12
N TYR A 626 -0.40 24.59 4.88
CA TYR A 626 0.97 25.01 4.57
C TYR A 626 1.02 26.03 3.44
N ASP A 627 2.08 26.82 3.42
CA ASP A 627 2.40 27.77 2.36
C ASP A 627 3.44 27.14 1.41
N ALA A 628 3.05 26.91 0.16
CA ALA A 628 3.91 26.24 -0.82
C ALA A 628 5.18 27.05 -1.17
N SER A 629 5.11 28.38 -1.14
CA SER A 629 6.25 29.24 -1.46
C SER A 629 7.27 29.20 -0.33
N LYS A 630 6.81 29.29 0.92
CA LYS A 630 7.66 29.17 2.10
C LYS A 630 8.24 27.76 2.25
N PHE A 631 7.44 26.73 1.97
CA PHE A 631 7.90 25.35 1.96
C PHE A 631 9.07 25.16 1.01
N ARG A 632 8.94 25.66 -0.23
CA ARG A 632 9.99 25.62 -1.24
C ARG A 632 11.21 26.41 -0.81
N ALA A 633 11.02 27.64 -0.32
CA ALA A 633 12.11 28.50 0.14
C ALA A 633 12.89 27.87 1.30
N ALA A 634 12.21 27.28 2.28
CA ALA A 634 12.84 26.64 3.43
C ALA A 634 13.75 25.44 3.05
N LEU A 635 13.51 24.79 1.90
CA LEU A 635 14.29 23.63 1.47
C LEU A 635 15.31 23.96 0.37
N LEU A 636 15.00 24.91 -0.53
CA LEU A 636 15.79 25.21 -1.73
C LEU A 636 16.62 26.49 -1.64
N CYS A 637 16.25 27.46 -0.78
CA CYS A 637 17.10 28.62 -0.46
C CYS A 637 18.00 28.32 0.75
#